data_AF-A0A7W1BJH3-F1
#
_entry.id   AF-A0A7W1BJH3-F1
#
_cell.length_a   1.000
_cell.length_b   1.000
_cell.length_c   1.000
_cell.angle_alpha   90.00
_cell.angle_beta   90.00
_cell.angle_gamma   90.00
#
_symmetry.space_group_name_H-M   'P 1'
#
loop_
_entity.id
_entity.type
_entity.pdbx_description
1 polymer ?
#
loop_
_entity_poly.entity_id
_entity_poly.type
_entity_poly.pdbx_seq_one_letter_code
_entity_poly.pdbx_strand_id
1 'polypeptide(L)'
;MSQDPARALTTRLVSAASGRKDVSLGGGARTAQQYLEAGLVDEMEINLVPTLLGDGGRLFDAIGACSRPPYEVQMNLTIRRAWAVFLSTALTVASTACPSEPASVEELYRTRVLGLSYLQRNQLPEAETEFKKLTKLAPGDPFGYANLGLTYLQGGRYAEAEKQLRRARELDPASTEVGLALASLYSLTGRPSDSRAMLEGLHRETKGNAHVLYALAELEARQPGSASASRYEDRLREVLAVAPANLAARLKLVDALARSGEADSVVRHLEDVRRIPPEPPREARVYLDSSIQLLRAGQLAQSRTTLHRFFGLMEVTAPYQASLDDVKWAVGPIPGRPVLTYAPKSFIALRGAGERATVDLAKFTDATEEAGLASAERPTEAAASPDRTDGPTALAVGDVDGDGTDDLFVTMWSPALRRSVAHLYRVQGGFVRDVTESSSISLPQGAAHATFADYDNDGWLDLFIIGGEGRGHLFRNSGNGTFAEVTAKAGVAEVRGARKALFVDLDHDGDLDLLLVANGQRTVYRNNLDGTFTEATSSFGLAGESNARDAVFGDFDGDGRIDVFVTHEEGSDALWHNGGAQRFSDVTTKSGLASSGGSGATAAGDYNNDGLLDLFVTSTNGGEPTLWLNKGNATFTGDRRSAAGIQVLRSTEGLAAAFLDYNNDGWLDLVVGGTSIGSGKSSPSMFLFGNDGTGRFLDRSTLLPDGVRTSGASAIAVSDVDDDGDEDLLLIDDAGTPRLLRNDFGNSNLAVNVELKGLRNGSGKNNAFGVGARLELRAGEIYQTRVVTGRMTHFGLGPHLKADVLRIEWPNGVPQTVYLPGSDQDVVEGEMLKGSCAFAYTWDGKGFRFVTDAMWRSALGMPLGLMGSTSAFAPAGASQEYVRIPGDAFQPRDGRYVLQLTEELWETAYADEVKLLAVDHPDSVEVFVDERFVPPGPVKLRLFQIAKRHLPLSATDERGNDVLPALRESDDVYVSNFTPTKYQGVVEPHDLVLDLGEAAGRPDSYLFLRGWIYPTDASINVALGQQSSIKVASPSLEVRNAKGEWRTAIANIGFPSGKDKTIVVDLAGMFPTADRHVRIRTSMQIYWDQAFVARDITNNDSVKITTLAPVSADLHFRGFSRMYRKGGRYGPYWFAYDDVAKESPWRPIEGAFTRFGDVLPLLQNADDMYVIMGPGDEATIQFDASSASTLPPGWKRDFLLYTDGWIKDSDLNTAFGTTVNPLPFHGVKAYPYGPGEAYPNDPHHQRYLREYNTRIVKGSA
;
A
#
# COMPACT_ATOMS: atom_id res chain seq x y z
N MET A 1 -51.97 -27.78 40.28
CA MET A 1 -51.98 -26.76 41.36
C MET A 1 -50.69 -25.97 41.28
N SER A 2 -50.74 -24.66 41.58
CA SER A 2 -49.59 -23.72 41.79
C SER A 2 -48.41 -23.81 40.81
N GLN A 3 -48.33 -22.93 39.80
CA GLN A 3 -47.80 -21.54 39.84
C GLN A 3 -46.29 -21.48 39.59
N ASP A 4 -45.73 -20.59 38.76
CA ASP A 4 -46.28 -19.75 37.68
C ASP A 4 -45.09 -19.17 36.87
N PRO A 5 -45.06 -19.21 35.52
CA PRO A 5 -44.09 -18.46 34.74
C PRO A 5 -44.67 -17.58 33.60
N ALA A 6 -44.22 -16.33 33.60
CA ALA A 6 -43.88 -15.51 32.43
C ALA A 6 -44.97 -14.85 31.54
N ARG A 7 -44.47 -13.78 30.89
CA ARG A 7 -44.80 -13.22 29.57
C ARG A 7 -45.90 -12.15 29.37
N ALA A 8 -45.47 -11.18 28.54
CA ALA A 8 -46.19 -10.50 27.46
C ALA A 8 -47.07 -9.27 27.76
N LEU A 9 -46.65 -8.13 27.19
CA LEU A 9 -47.30 -7.37 26.10
C LEU A 9 -48.84 -7.17 26.08
N THR A 10 -49.25 -6.08 25.42
CA THR A 10 -50.61 -5.70 24.91
C THR A 10 -51.55 -4.94 25.86
N THR A 11 -52.53 -4.10 25.45
CA THR A 11 -52.83 -3.34 24.20
C THR A 11 -54.11 -2.48 24.40
N ARG A 12 -54.20 -1.26 23.77
CA ARG A 12 -55.39 -0.42 23.42
C ARG A 12 -56.50 -0.09 24.46
N LEU A 13 -57.06 1.13 24.33
CA LEU A 13 -58.46 1.49 23.95
C LEU A 13 -58.70 2.98 24.31
N VAL A 14 -58.93 3.93 23.38
CA VAL A 14 -60.14 4.28 22.59
C VAL A 14 -61.07 5.33 23.26
N SER A 15 -61.39 6.39 22.49
CA SER A 15 -62.47 7.40 22.62
C SER A 15 -62.51 8.33 23.86
N ALA A 16 -63.14 9.52 23.85
CA ALA A 16 -63.40 10.51 22.78
C ALA A 16 -63.88 11.87 23.36
N ALA A 17 -63.70 12.94 22.57
CA ALA A 17 -64.54 14.14 22.44
C ALA A 17 -64.59 15.26 23.52
N SER A 18 -64.78 16.48 22.99
CA SER A 18 -65.15 17.79 23.57
C SER A 18 -64.10 18.56 24.44
N GLY A 19 -63.77 19.82 24.16
CA GLY A 19 -63.91 20.61 22.92
C GLY A 19 -63.90 22.14 23.13
N ARG A 20 -63.30 22.92 22.19
CA ARG A 20 -63.39 24.40 21.99
C ARG A 20 -63.04 25.29 23.22
N LYS A 21 -62.28 26.39 23.17
CA LYS A 21 -61.66 27.29 22.17
C LYS A 21 -60.56 28.10 22.97
N ASP A 22 -59.67 28.94 22.45
CA ASP A 22 -59.48 29.56 21.12
C ASP A 22 -58.01 30.03 20.90
N VAL A 23 -57.73 30.56 19.70
CA VAL A 23 -56.84 31.71 19.34
C VAL A 23 -56.06 32.38 20.49
N SER A 24 -54.75 32.65 20.46
CA SER A 24 -53.62 32.45 19.51
C SER A 24 -52.33 32.84 20.27
N LEU A 25 -51.07 32.83 19.77
CA LEU A 25 -50.46 32.69 18.44
C LEU A 25 -49.41 31.54 18.45
N GLY A 26 -48.68 31.36 17.34
CA GLY A 26 -47.60 30.36 17.23
C GLY A 26 -46.36 30.87 16.50
N GLY A 27 -45.21 30.26 16.78
CA GLY A 27 -43.92 30.58 16.16
C GLY A 27 -42.77 29.85 16.85
N GLY A 28 -42.69 28.52 16.69
CA GLY A 28 -41.67 27.68 17.32
C GLY A 28 -41.33 26.46 16.47
N ALA A 29 -40.04 26.35 16.14
CA ALA A 29 -39.41 25.35 15.27
C ALA A 29 -39.80 23.88 15.50
N ARG A 30 -39.76 23.06 14.44
CA ARG A 30 -38.67 22.08 14.19
C ARG A 30 -38.82 21.29 12.89
N THR A 31 -37.67 21.11 12.24
CA THR A 31 -37.23 20.00 11.38
C THR A 31 -38.14 18.76 11.22
N ALA A 32 -38.42 18.38 9.97
CA ALA A 32 -38.07 17.06 9.41
C ALA A 32 -38.15 17.07 7.87
N GLN A 33 -37.06 16.66 7.22
CA GLN A 33 -37.00 15.68 6.12
C GLN A 33 -38.32 15.31 5.41
N GLN A 34 -38.48 15.58 4.09
CA GLN A 34 -39.14 14.67 3.12
C GLN A 34 -39.30 15.19 1.66
N TYR A 35 -39.33 14.22 0.72
CA TYR A 35 -39.77 14.24 -0.70
C TYR A 35 -39.11 15.24 -1.68
N LEU A 36 -38.31 14.82 -2.69
CA LEU A 36 -38.55 13.98 -3.89
C LEU A 36 -39.08 14.75 -5.12
N GLU A 37 -38.49 14.41 -6.26
CA GLU A 37 -39.03 14.48 -7.64
C GLU A 37 -39.47 15.85 -8.21
N ALA A 38 -38.60 16.40 -9.08
CA ALA A 38 -38.91 16.55 -10.51
C ALA A 38 -37.63 16.86 -11.30
N GLY A 39 -37.27 16.00 -12.25
CA GLY A 39 -36.29 16.35 -13.29
C GLY A 39 -37.01 16.81 -14.56
N LEU A 40 -36.45 17.78 -15.29
CA LEU A 40 -36.70 18.04 -16.71
C LEU A 40 -35.65 19.01 -17.29
N VAL A 41 -34.65 18.45 -17.96
CA VAL A 41 -34.24 18.68 -19.36
C VAL A 41 -34.22 20.14 -19.92
N ASP A 42 -33.02 20.52 -20.36
CA ASP A 42 -32.59 21.38 -21.49
C ASP A 42 -32.71 22.93 -21.55
N GLU A 43 -31.62 23.44 -22.15
CA GLU A 43 -31.44 24.62 -23.02
C GLU A 43 -31.82 26.04 -22.54
N MET A 44 -30.80 26.92 -22.48
CA MET A 44 -30.78 28.07 -23.39
C MET A 44 -29.34 28.56 -23.66
N GLU A 45 -29.03 28.76 -24.94
CA GLU A 45 -27.77 29.34 -25.41
C GLU A 45 -27.55 30.78 -24.92
N ILE A 46 -26.29 31.16 -24.69
CA ILE A 46 -25.87 32.57 -24.68
C ILE A 46 -24.88 32.77 -25.82
N ASN A 47 -25.34 33.38 -26.90
CA ASN A 47 -24.48 33.96 -27.92
C ASN A 47 -25.19 35.15 -28.59
N LEU A 48 -24.66 36.36 -28.38
CA LEU A 48 -24.21 37.23 -29.48
C LEU A 48 -23.65 38.56 -28.95
N VAL A 49 -22.37 38.80 -29.25
CA VAL A 49 -21.73 40.12 -29.34
C VAL A 49 -22.27 40.82 -30.61
N PRO A 50 -22.22 42.16 -30.72
CA PRO A 50 -21.03 42.75 -31.38
C PRO A 50 -20.65 44.15 -30.85
N THR A 51 -19.48 44.77 -31.05
CA THR A 51 -18.08 44.52 -31.46
C THR A 51 -17.48 45.95 -31.62
N LEU A 52 -16.15 46.08 -31.72
CA LEU A 52 -15.36 47.25 -32.20
C LEU A 52 -14.91 48.26 -31.11
N LEU A 53 -13.67 48.80 -31.14
CA LEU A 53 -12.35 48.37 -31.64
C LEU A 53 -11.34 49.48 -31.23
N GLY A 54 -10.04 49.18 -31.07
CA GLY A 54 -8.98 50.21 -31.13
C GLY A 54 -7.85 50.10 -30.09
N ASP A 55 -6.70 49.59 -30.55
CA ASP A 55 -5.29 49.95 -30.27
C ASP A 55 -4.83 50.32 -28.84
N GLY A 56 -3.68 49.87 -28.29
CA GLY A 56 -2.61 49.01 -28.80
C GLY A 56 -1.25 49.35 -28.15
N GLY A 57 -0.38 48.35 -27.90
CA GLY A 57 1.09 48.57 -27.78
C GLY A 57 1.78 48.67 -26.39
N ARG A 58 2.32 47.53 -25.92
CA ARG A 58 3.75 47.26 -25.57
C ARG A 58 4.58 48.13 -24.57
N LEU A 59 5.18 47.38 -23.61
CA LEU A 59 6.58 47.41 -23.06
C LEU A 59 7.10 48.48 -22.03
N PHE A 60 7.48 47.95 -20.84
CA PHE A 60 8.70 48.09 -20.00
C PHE A 60 9.27 49.45 -19.46
N ASP A 61 9.74 49.33 -18.19
CA ASP A 61 10.90 49.95 -17.48
C ASP A 61 11.14 51.48 -17.38
N ALA A 62 11.37 51.99 -16.16
CA ALA A 62 12.74 52.05 -15.59
C ALA A 62 12.86 52.77 -14.21
N ILE A 63 13.64 52.11 -13.34
CA ILE A 63 14.26 52.46 -12.06
C ILE A 63 14.77 53.93 -11.89
N GLY A 64 14.73 54.49 -10.65
CA GLY A 64 15.93 55.19 -10.11
C GLY A 64 15.82 56.48 -9.27
N ALA A 65 16.09 56.35 -7.97
CA ALA A 65 16.93 57.24 -7.13
C ALA A 65 16.49 58.64 -6.61
N CYS A 66 16.97 58.93 -5.40
CA CYS A 66 16.77 60.10 -4.54
C CYS A 66 17.09 61.48 -5.15
N SER A 67 16.33 62.52 -4.78
CA SER A 67 16.80 63.92 -4.72
C SER A 67 15.97 64.79 -3.75
N ARG A 68 16.62 65.81 -3.15
CA ARG A 68 15.99 66.88 -2.34
C ARG A 68 15.30 67.93 -3.24
N PRO A 69 14.36 68.76 -2.70
CA PRO A 69 13.50 69.66 -3.49
C PRO A 69 14.23 70.94 -3.94
N PRO A 70 13.57 71.81 -4.75
CA PRO A 70 13.20 73.12 -4.18
C PRO A 70 11.95 73.84 -4.77
N TYR A 71 11.53 74.92 -4.07
CA TYR A 71 10.62 76.03 -4.45
C TYR A 71 9.16 75.69 -4.82
N GLU A 72 8.16 75.97 -3.97
CA GLU A 72 7.55 77.27 -3.58
C GLU A 72 6.28 77.61 -4.38
N VAL A 73 5.12 77.53 -3.71
CA VAL A 73 3.99 78.43 -3.96
C VAL A 73 3.46 78.88 -2.60
N GLN A 74 3.25 80.20 -2.46
CA GLN A 74 2.80 80.84 -1.23
C GLN A 74 1.30 80.57 -0.97
N MET A 75 0.93 80.27 0.27
CA MET A 75 -0.37 80.67 0.82
C MET A 75 -0.22 81.29 2.21
N ASN A 76 -1.13 82.20 2.53
CA ASN A 76 -0.87 83.32 3.42
C ASN A 76 -1.30 83.08 4.88
N LEU A 77 -0.81 83.92 5.79
CA LEU A 77 -1.00 83.81 7.23
C LEU A 77 -2.47 83.94 7.66
N THR A 78 -2.98 82.94 8.37
CA THR A 78 -3.87 83.18 9.53
C THR A 78 -3.70 82.04 10.54
N ILE A 79 -4.01 82.29 11.82
CA ILE A 79 -3.84 81.32 12.94
C ILE A 79 -2.37 81.04 13.35
N ARG A 80 -1.56 82.10 13.51
CA ARG A 80 -0.47 82.08 14.51
C ARG A 80 -1.04 82.42 15.89
N ARG A 81 -0.51 81.78 16.96
CA ARG A 81 -0.87 81.93 18.40
C ARG A 81 -1.96 81.00 18.99
N ALA A 82 -2.06 79.75 18.53
CA ALA A 82 -2.61 78.65 19.33
C ALA A 82 -1.69 77.40 19.38
N TRP A 83 -0.79 77.24 18.41
CA TRP A 83 0.01 76.03 18.20
C TRP A 83 1.46 76.08 18.72
N ALA A 84 1.82 77.12 19.49
CA ALA A 84 3.21 77.34 19.95
C ALA A 84 3.56 76.69 21.31
N VAL A 85 2.59 76.09 22.01
CA VAL A 85 2.80 75.46 23.34
C VAL A 85 2.59 73.93 23.29
N PHE A 86 1.84 73.42 22.30
CA PHE A 86 1.66 71.98 22.11
C PHE A 86 2.83 71.30 21.34
N LEU A 87 3.60 72.05 20.55
CA LEU A 87 4.66 71.48 19.72
C LEU A 87 5.96 71.18 20.49
N SER A 88 6.24 71.86 21.61
CA SER A 88 7.45 71.65 22.42
C SER A 88 7.38 70.41 23.32
N THR A 89 6.18 69.93 23.66
CA THR A 89 5.95 68.69 24.41
C THR A 89 5.67 67.48 23.51
N ALA A 90 5.27 67.68 22.25
CA ALA A 90 5.17 66.59 21.27
C ALA A 90 6.54 66.15 20.72
N LEU A 91 7.50 67.09 20.53
CA LEU A 91 8.83 66.78 19.99
C LEU A 91 9.85 66.23 21.00
N THR A 92 9.47 66.04 22.27
CA THR A 92 10.31 65.36 23.30
C THR A 92 9.76 63.99 23.72
N VAL A 93 8.64 63.55 23.14
CA VAL A 93 8.09 62.18 23.30
C VAL A 93 8.12 61.41 21.97
N ALA A 94 8.32 62.09 20.84
CA ALA A 94 8.47 61.48 19.51
C ALA A 94 9.93 61.10 19.13
N SER A 95 10.83 60.93 20.10
CA SER A 95 12.23 60.53 19.88
C SER A 95 12.62 59.21 20.55
N THR A 96 11.64 58.43 21.02
CA THR A 96 11.87 57.09 21.62
C THR A 96 10.85 56.07 21.12
N ALA A 97 10.61 56.05 19.80
CA ALA A 97 10.05 54.92 19.06
C ALA A 97 10.11 55.20 17.54
N CYS A 98 11.30 55.22 16.95
CA CYS A 98 11.37 54.60 15.62
C CYS A 98 11.03 53.12 15.83
N PRO A 99 10.12 52.51 15.04
CA PRO A 99 10.19 51.08 14.86
C PRO A 99 11.63 50.75 14.45
N SER A 100 12.23 49.74 15.06
CA SER A 100 13.39 49.09 14.44
C SER A 100 13.02 48.73 13.01
N GLU A 101 13.96 48.80 12.08
CA GLU A 101 13.74 48.23 10.75
C GLU A 101 13.19 46.80 10.92
N PRO A 102 12.13 46.42 10.20
CA PRO A 102 11.63 45.05 10.26
C PRO A 102 12.80 44.13 9.89
N ALA A 103 13.08 43.15 10.74
CA ALA A 103 14.19 42.23 10.53
C ALA A 103 14.07 41.58 9.14
N SER A 104 15.20 41.37 8.46
CA SER A 104 15.16 40.70 7.17
C SER A 104 14.56 39.31 7.33
N VAL A 105 13.87 38.83 6.28
CA VAL A 105 13.31 37.48 6.26
C VAL A 105 14.42 36.46 6.53
N GLU A 106 15.59 36.65 5.91
CA GLU A 106 16.82 35.88 6.16
C GLU A 106 17.22 35.87 7.65
N GLU A 107 17.26 37.02 8.34
CA GLU A 107 17.62 37.06 9.76
C GLU A 107 16.58 36.35 10.65
N LEU A 108 15.29 36.49 10.33
CA LEU A 108 14.20 35.80 11.03
C LEU A 108 14.33 34.27 10.90
N TYR A 109 14.49 33.77 9.68
CA TYR A 109 14.65 32.34 9.40
C TYR A 109 15.93 31.79 10.03
N ARG A 110 17.08 32.46 9.82
CA ARG A 110 18.35 32.05 10.42
C ARG A 110 18.31 32.01 11.95
N THR A 111 17.69 33.02 12.58
CA THR A 111 17.50 33.06 14.04
C THR A 111 16.60 31.91 14.50
N ARG A 112 15.54 31.59 13.75
CA ARG A 112 14.67 30.44 14.05
C ARG A 112 15.47 29.15 13.99
N VAL A 113 16.07 28.82 12.85
CA VAL A 113 16.65 27.48 12.63
C VAL A 113 17.93 27.26 13.44
N LEU A 114 18.75 28.30 13.70
CA LEU A 114 19.83 28.17 14.68
C LEU A 114 19.30 27.81 16.08
N GLY A 115 18.16 28.39 16.49
CA GLY A 115 17.49 28.01 17.73
C GLY A 115 17.00 26.55 17.73
N LEU A 116 16.47 26.07 16.60
CA LEU A 116 16.06 24.67 16.42
C LEU A 116 17.27 23.73 16.56
N SER A 117 18.32 23.97 15.79
CA SER A 117 19.58 23.21 15.78
C SER A 117 20.24 23.16 17.18
N TYR A 118 20.27 24.28 17.90
CA TYR A 118 20.75 24.29 19.28
C TYR A 118 19.84 23.52 20.24
N LEU A 119 18.51 23.51 20.03
CA LEU A 119 17.59 22.71 20.84
C LEU A 119 17.79 21.21 20.57
N GLN A 120 17.87 20.82 19.29
CA GLN A 120 18.22 19.48 18.80
C GLN A 120 19.48 18.95 19.49
N ARG A 121 20.55 19.74 19.50
CA ARG A 121 21.85 19.42 20.12
C ARG A 121 21.87 19.58 21.66
N ASN A 122 20.72 19.80 22.30
CA ASN A 122 20.56 20.03 23.75
C ASN A 122 21.41 21.21 24.29
N GLN A 123 21.75 22.16 23.43
CA GLN A 123 22.47 23.41 23.73
C GLN A 123 21.49 24.48 24.21
N LEU A 124 20.87 24.22 25.37
CA LEU A 124 19.76 25.02 25.91
C LEU A 124 20.08 26.52 26.13
N PRO A 125 21.29 26.94 26.55
CA PRO A 125 21.62 28.37 26.67
C PRO A 125 21.63 29.11 25.33
N GLU A 126 22.16 28.46 24.29
CA GLU A 126 22.23 28.95 22.92
C GLU A 126 20.82 29.00 22.30
N ALA A 127 20.03 27.92 22.44
CA ALA A 127 18.63 27.87 22.05
C ALA A 127 17.78 28.94 22.78
N GLU A 128 17.94 29.12 24.10
CA GLU A 128 17.27 30.18 24.86
C GLU A 128 17.66 31.58 24.34
N THR A 129 18.89 31.76 23.85
CA THR A 129 19.36 33.03 23.29
C THR A 129 18.71 33.32 21.94
N GLU A 130 18.70 32.35 21.02
CA GLU A 130 18.10 32.52 19.70
C GLU A 130 16.57 32.60 19.75
N PHE A 131 15.86 31.79 20.55
CA PHE A 131 14.41 31.95 20.68
C PHE A 131 14.00 33.25 21.40
N LYS A 132 14.82 33.78 22.32
CA LYS A 132 14.64 35.14 22.86
C LYS A 132 14.94 36.24 21.83
N LYS A 133 15.76 35.96 20.82
CA LYS A 133 15.96 36.85 19.68
C LYS A 133 14.73 36.77 18.77
N LEU A 134 14.30 35.58 18.37
CA LEU A 134 13.11 35.35 17.54
C LEU A 134 11.84 36.01 18.12
N THR A 135 11.54 35.81 19.40
CA THR A 135 10.37 36.44 20.06
C THR A 135 10.44 37.96 20.17
N LYS A 136 11.59 38.59 19.91
CA LYS A 136 11.73 40.05 19.74
C LYS A 136 11.63 40.48 18.28
N LEU A 137 12.21 39.72 17.35
CA LEU A 137 12.16 40.01 15.91
C LEU A 137 10.73 39.80 15.36
N ALA A 138 10.03 38.77 15.84
CA ALA A 138 8.64 38.45 15.49
C ALA A 138 7.76 38.21 16.74
N PRO A 139 7.30 39.25 17.45
CA PRO A 139 6.46 39.09 18.66
C PRO A 139 5.05 38.52 18.41
N GLY A 140 4.66 38.33 17.15
CA GLY A 140 3.42 37.66 16.73
C GLY A 140 3.62 36.21 16.27
N ASP A 141 4.86 35.72 16.22
CA ASP A 141 5.19 34.36 15.83
C ASP A 141 5.01 33.38 17.02
N PRO A 142 4.14 32.36 16.94
CA PRO A 142 4.01 31.38 18.00
C PRO A 142 5.23 30.46 18.15
N PHE A 143 6.02 30.21 17.09
CA PHE A 143 7.18 29.29 17.15
C PHE A 143 8.19 29.71 18.20
N GLY A 144 8.61 30.98 18.18
CA GLY A 144 9.57 31.50 19.15
C GLY A 144 9.12 31.37 20.61
N TYR A 145 7.82 31.47 20.88
CA TYR A 145 7.28 31.24 22.23
C TYR A 145 7.18 29.75 22.57
N ALA A 146 6.74 28.91 21.64
CA ALA A 146 6.64 27.48 21.91
C ALA A 146 8.01 26.86 22.16
N ASN A 147 8.97 27.07 21.27
CA ASN A 147 10.28 26.45 21.35
C ASN A 147 11.09 26.99 22.54
N LEU A 148 10.96 28.27 22.91
CA LEU A 148 11.47 28.78 24.19
C LEU A 148 10.78 28.10 25.40
N GLY A 149 9.49 27.80 25.29
CA GLY A 149 8.74 27.02 26.27
C GLY A 149 9.22 25.58 26.37
N LEU A 150 9.56 24.92 25.25
CA LEU A 150 10.17 23.59 25.21
C LEU A 150 11.58 23.61 25.84
N THR A 151 12.42 24.61 25.49
CA THR A 151 13.74 24.82 26.11
C THR A 151 13.62 24.94 27.64
N TYR A 152 12.61 25.65 28.13
CA TYR A 152 12.33 25.75 29.56
C TYR A 152 11.78 24.47 30.18
N LEU A 153 10.93 23.72 29.47
CA LEU A 153 10.43 22.43 29.93
C LEU A 153 11.59 21.42 30.07
N GLN A 154 12.48 21.39 29.08
CA GLN A 154 13.69 20.56 29.05
C GLN A 154 14.69 20.95 30.15
N GLY A 155 14.85 22.26 30.41
CA GLY A 155 15.62 22.76 31.55
C GLY A 155 14.94 22.63 32.93
N GLY A 156 13.77 21.98 33.05
CA GLY A 156 13.03 21.81 34.30
C GLY A 156 12.39 23.08 34.87
N ARG A 157 12.32 24.16 34.08
CA ARG A 157 11.82 25.50 34.44
C ARG A 157 10.32 25.62 34.15
N TYR A 158 9.52 24.78 34.82
CA TYR A 158 8.10 24.58 34.52
C TYR A 158 7.23 25.84 34.52
N ALA A 159 7.53 26.82 35.39
CA ALA A 159 6.74 28.06 35.48
C ALA A 159 6.97 28.96 34.26
N GLU A 160 8.22 29.11 33.82
CA GLU A 160 8.53 29.81 32.58
C GLU A 160 8.06 29.03 31.36
N ALA A 161 8.18 27.71 31.34
CA ALA A 161 7.66 26.84 30.28
C ALA A 161 6.14 27.05 30.09
N GLU A 162 5.35 26.97 31.16
CA GLU A 162 3.88 27.18 31.09
C GLU A 162 3.55 28.58 30.59
N LYS A 163 4.31 29.60 30.99
CA LYS A 163 4.11 30.98 30.53
C LYS A 163 4.32 31.11 29.01
N GLN A 164 5.40 30.55 28.46
CA GLN A 164 5.68 30.68 27.03
C GLN A 164 4.77 29.77 26.18
N LEU A 165 4.49 28.54 26.63
CA LEU A 165 3.57 27.62 25.95
C LEU A 165 2.12 28.14 25.93
N ARG A 166 1.64 28.75 27.02
CA ARG A 166 0.34 29.46 27.01
C ARG A 166 0.35 30.61 26.01
N ARG A 167 1.44 31.38 25.93
CA ARG A 167 1.55 32.48 24.96
C ARG A 167 1.57 31.98 23.52
N ALA A 168 2.23 30.86 23.24
CA ALA A 168 2.19 30.21 21.93
C ALA A 168 0.76 29.75 21.58
N ARG A 169 0.03 29.12 22.52
CA ARG A 169 -1.36 28.67 22.32
C ARG A 169 -2.37 29.82 22.23
N GLU A 170 -2.08 31.00 22.79
CA GLU A 170 -2.86 32.23 22.54
C GLU A 170 -2.69 32.74 21.10
N LEU A 171 -1.47 32.63 20.55
CA LEU A 171 -1.12 33.09 19.21
C LEU A 171 -1.56 32.11 18.11
N ASP A 172 -1.42 30.81 18.35
CA ASP A 172 -2.08 29.75 17.58
C ASP A 172 -2.87 28.78 18.47
N PRO A 173 -4.19 29.00 18.62
CA PRO A 173 -5.08 28.07 19.30
C PRO A 173 -5.33 26.74 18.56
N ALA A 174 -4.77 26.52 17.35
CA ALA A 174 -4.95 25.28 16.60
C ALA A 174 -3.76 24.31 16.71
N SER A 175 -2.57 24.76 17.15
CA SER A 175 -1.36 23.91 17.23
C SER A 175 -1.52 22.74 18.21
N THR A 176 -1.56 21.52 17.67
CA THR A 176 -1.62 20.25 18.42
C THR A 176 -0.44 20.11 19.37
N GLU A 177 0.76 20.35 18.85
CA GLU A 177 2.04 20.15 19.54
C GLU A 177 2.17 21.04 20.79
N VAL A 178 1.80 22.32 20.68
CA VAL A 178 1.78 23.24 21.85
C VAL A 178 0.74 22.78 22.89
N GLY A 179 -0.41 22.26 22.45
CA GLY A 179 -1.40 21.68 23.34
C GLY A 179 -0.91 20.40 24.04
N LEU A 180 -0.21 19.52 23.31
CA LEU A 180 0.42 18.31 23.83
C LEU A 180 1.51 18.64 24.85
N ALA A 181 2.35 19.65 24.56
CA ALA A 181 3.36 20.16 25.49
C ALA A 181 2.72 20.72 26.78
N LEU A 182 1.62 21.48 26.68
CA LEU A 182 0.85 21.93 27.85
C LEU A 182 0.23 20.76 28.62
N ALA A 183 -0.35 19.77 27.94
CA ALA A 183 -0.92 18.59 28.57
C ALA A 183 0.14 17.74 29.30
N SER A 184 1.34 17.62 28.72
CA SER A 184 2.52 16.97 29.30
C SER A 184 2.99 17.74 30.54
N LEU A 185 3.13 19.07 30.46
CA LEU A 185 3.47 19.93 31.60
C LEU A 185 2.44 19.80 32.75
N TYR A 186 1.15 19.77 32.44
CA TYR A 186 0.10 19.53 33.44
C TYR A 186 0.22 18.14 34.07
N SER A 187 0.55 17.10 33.29
CA SER A 187 0.80 15.75 33.81
C SER A 187 2.01 15.73 34.77
N LEU A 188 3.15 16.30 34.35
CA LEU A 188 4.39 16.41 35.14
C LEU A 188 4.22 17.23 36.43
N THR A 189 3.31 18.21 36.44
CA THR A 189 3.02 19.07 37.60
C THR A 189 1.83 18.60 38.45
N GLY A 190 1.36 17.36 38.25
CA GLY A 190 0.31 16.76 39.09
C GLY A 190 -1.10 17.28 38.85
N ARG A 191 -1.40 17.81 37.66
CA ARG A 191 -2.69 18.37 37.23
C ARG A 191 -3.38 17.49 36.15
N PRO A 192 -3.80 16.25 36.46
CA PRO A 192 -4.37 15.33 35.47
C PRO A 192 -5.74 15.78 34.92
N SER A 193 -6.51 16.60 35.66
CA SER A 193 -7.75 17.22 35.16
C SER A 193 -7.49 18.15 33.99
N ASP A 194 -6.45 18.97 34.11
CA ASP A 194 -6.12 20.03 33.16
C ASP A 194 -5.46 19.42 31.93
N SER A 195 -4.63 18.39 32.13
CA SER A 195 -4.08 17.53 31.08
C SER A 195 -5.20 16.87 30.25
N ARG A 196 -6.17 16.22 30.91
CA ARG A 196 -7.35 15.63 30.23
C ARG A 196 -8.16 16.68 29.47
N ALA A 197 -8.48 17.81 30.09
CA ALA A 197 -9.28 18.86 29.46
C ALA A 197 -8.60 19.44 28.20
N MET A 198 -7.25 19.55 28.23
CA MET A 198 -6.45 19.94 27.07
C MET A 198 -6.53 18.88 25.96
N LEU A 199 -6.24 17.60 26.27
CA LEU A 199 -6.23 16.51 25.28
C LEU A 199 -7.62 16.25 24.67
N GLU A 200 -8.69 16.30 25.46
CA GLU A 200 -10.06 16.20 24.94
C GLU A 200 -10.44 17.42 24.08
N GLY A 201 -9.85 18.59 24.35
CA GLY A 201 -9.91 19.76 23.47
C GLY A 201 -9.27 19.47 22.13
N LEU A 202 -8.00 19.08 22.14
CA LEU A 202 -7.24 18.73 20.94
C LEU A 202 -7.94 17.64 20.12
N HIS A 203 -8.40 16.55 20.72
CA HIS A 203 -9.07 15.46 19.99
C HIS A 203 -10.32 15.92 19.22
N ARG A 204 -11.03 16.97 19.69
CA ARG A 204 -12.15 17.57 18.96
C ARG A 204 -11.71 18.47 17.81
N GLU A 205 -10.53 19.10 17.91
CA GLU A 205 -9.95 20.02 16.94
C GLU A 205 -9.16 19.27 15.85
N THR A 206 -8.42 18.23 16.23
CA THR A 206 -7.42 17.50 15.44
C THR A 206 -7.78 16.02 15.37
N LYS A 207 -8.99 15.73 14.85
CA LYS A 207 -9.50 14.36 14.69
C LYS A 207 -8.48 13.50 13.94
N GLY A 208 -8.18 12.32 14.48
CA GLY A 208 -7.23 11.39 13.87
C GLY A 208 -5.75 11.68 14.16
N ASN A 209 -5.40 12.59 15.07
CA ASN A 209 -3.99 12.72 15.49
C ASN A 209 -3.60 11.60 16.49
N ALA A 210 -2.68 10.71 16.08
CA ALA A 210 -2.28 9.54 16.87
C ALA A 210 -1.70 9.90 18.25
N HIS A 211 -0.86 10.94 18.33
CA HIS A 211 -0.28 11.40 19.59
C HIS A 211 -1.32 11.81 20.65
N VAL A 212 -2.34 12.56 20.24
CA VAL A 212 -3.44 12.97 21.13
C VAL A 212 -4.25 11.75 21.60
N LEU A 213 -4.52 10.81 20.69
CA LEU A 213 -5.25 9.57 20.99
C LEU A 213 -4.49 8.68 21.98
N TYR A 214 -3.19 8.51 21.76
CA TYR A 214 -2.32 7.71 22.62
C TYR A 214 -2.11 8.36 24.00
N ALA A 215 -1.91 9.68 24.05
CA ALA A 215 -1.85 10.43 25.31
C ALA A 215 -3.15 10.33 26.13
N LEU A 216 -4.31 10.30 25.47
CA LEU A 216 -5.59 10.01 26.12
C LEU A 216 -5.64 8.57 26.65
N ALA A 217 -5.20 7.58 25.88
CA ALA A 217 -5.14 6.18 26.32
C ALA A 217 -4.29 6.04 27.60
N GLU A 218 -3.09 6.61 27.64
CA GLU A 218 -2.21 6.60 28.81
C GLU A 218 -2.82 7.30 30.05
N LEU A 219 -3.69 8.31 29.87
CA LEU A 219 -4.46 8.88 30.98
C LEU A 219 -5.58 7.96 31.48
N GLU A 220 -6.26 7.23 30.60
CA GLU A 220 -7.29 6.25 31.00
C GLU A 220 -6.69 5.04 31.72
N ALA A 221 -5.52 4.56 31.27
CA ALA A 221 -4.79 3.44 31.87
C ALA A 221 -4.38 3.69 33.33
N ARG A 222 -4.13 4.96 33.70
CA ARG A 222 -3.74 5.37 35.06
C ARG A 222 -4.91 5.45 36.04
N GLN A 223 -6.16 5.40 35.58
CA GLN A 223 -7.34 5.57 36.43
C GLN A 223 -7.99 4.22 36.78
N PRO A 224 -8.34 3.96 38.05
CA PRO A 224 -9.00 2.72 38.44
C PRO A 224 -10.49 2.72 38.04
N GLY A 225 -10.96 1.59 37.51
CA GLY A 225 -12.40 1.30 37.31
C GLY A 225 -12.74 0.81 35.89
N SER A 226 -13.82 0.04 35.77
CA SER A 226 -14.25 -0.59 34.51
C SER A 226 -14.56 0.41 33.40
N ALA A 227 -15.15 1.55 33.74
CA ALA A 227 -15.42 2.62 32.78
C ALA A 227 -14.12 3.24 32.20
N SER A 228 -13.01 3.20 32.94
CA SER A 228 -11.70 3.66 32.44
C SER A 228 -11.05 2.61 31.54
N ALA A 229 -11.14 1.32 31.92
CA ALA A 229 -10.66 0.22 31.09
C ALA A 229 -11.34 0.20 29.70
N SER A 230 -12.66 0.36 29.65
CA SER A 230 -13.40 0.48 28.37
C SER A 230 -12.89 1.64 27.52
N ARG A 231 -12.71 2.83 28.11
CA ARG A 231 -12.17 4.00 27.36
C ARG A 231 -10.72 3.79 26.93
N TYR A 232 -9.91 3.07 27.69
CA TYR A 232 -8.54 2.72 27.29
C TYR A 232 -8.53 1.82 26.05
N GLU A 233 -9.38 0.78 26.04
CA GLU A 233 -9.56 -0.08 24.86
C GLU A 233 -10.05 0.72 23.65
N ASP A 234 -11.05 1.60 23.82
CA ASP A 234 -11.60 2.42 22.74
C ASP A 234 -10.55 3.42 22.19
N ARG A 235 -9.76 4.06 23.05
CA ARG A 235 -8.67 4.96 22.61
C ARG A 235 -7.56 4.19 21.87
N LEU A 236 -7.24 2.97 22.28
CA LEU A 236 -6.28 2.14 21.53
C LEU A 236 -6.84 1.66 20.18
N ARG A 237 -8.14 1.34 20.10
CA ARG A 237 -8.83 1.07 18.83
C ARG A 237 -8.76 2.30 17.91
N GLU A 238 -8.95 3.51 18.44
CA GLU A 238 -8.79 4.76 17.69
C GLU A 238 -7.34 5.03 17.26
N VAL A 239 -6.33 4.75 18.09
CA VAL A 239 -4.90 4.84 17.68
C VAL A 239 -4.63 3.92 16.49
N LEU A 240 -5.06 2.65 16.56
CA LEU A 240 -4.85 1.67 15.48
C LEU A 240 -5.69 1.93 14.23
N ALA A 241 -6.71 2.79 14.29
CA ALA A 241 -7.43 3.27 13.13
C ALA A 241 -6.67 4.37 12.36
N VAL A 242 -5.67 4.99 12.98
CA VAL A 242 -4.79 6.01 12.37
C VAL A 242 -3.43 5.41 12.03
N ALA A 243 -2.84 4.64 12.95
CA ALA A 243 -1.55 3.98 12.83
C ALA A 243 -1.74 2.45 12.85
N PRO A 244 -2.22 1.83 11.76
CA PRO A 244 -2.57 0.40 11.73
C PRO A 244 -1.38 -0.53 11.90
N ALA A 245 -0.17 -0.11 11.49
CA ALA A 245 1.07 -0.86 11.69
C ALA A 245 1.53 -0.91 13.17
N ASN A 246 1.03 -0.01 14.02
CA ASN A 246 1.63 0.28 15.31
C ASN A 246 1.63 -0.90 16.29
N LEU A 247 2.79 -1.55 16.45
CA LEU A 247 2.95 -2.74 17.27
C LEU A 247 2.73 -2.46 18.77
N ALA A 248 3.23 -1.34 19.29
CA ALA A 248 3.09 -0.99 20.70
C ALA A 248 1.63 -0.81 21.14
N ALA A 249 0.84 0.00 20.41
CA ALA A 249 -0.59 0.18 20.69
C ALA A 249 -1.37 -1.14 20.50
N ARG A 250 -0.97 -1.97 19.52
CA ARG A 250 -1.58 -3.27 19.24
C ARG A 250 -1.39 -4.25 20.40
N LEU A 251 -0.17 -4.44 20.90
CA LEU A 251 0.08 -5.34 22.03
C LEU A 251 -0.59 -4.84 23.33
N LYS A 252 -0.60 -3.52 23.56
CA LYS A 252 -1.36 -2.90 24.67
C LYS A 252 -2.87 -3.19 24.59
N LEU A 253 -3.45 -3.20 23.39
CA LEU A 253 -4.85 -3.54 23.18
C LEU A 253 -5.11 -5.04 23.38
N VAL A 254 -4.21 -5.92 22.90
CA VAL A 254 -4.29 -7.37 23.15
C VAL A 254 -4.32 -7.68 24.65
N ASP A 255 -3.47 -7.03 25.47
CA ASP A 255 -3.50 -7.20 26.93
C ASP A 255 -4.82 -6.70 27.56
N ALA A 256 -5.32 -5.53 27.13
CA ALA A 256 -6.59 -4.99 27.62
C ALA A 256 -7.77 -5.94 27.31
N LEU A 257 -7.88 -6.40 26.06
CA LEU A 257 -8.90 -7.35 25.60
C LEU A 257 -8.79 -8.71 26.32
N ALA A 258 -7.56 -9.19 26.58
CA ALA A 258 -7.32 -10.43 27.31
C ALA A 258 -7.72 -10.31 28.80
N ARG A 259 -7.73 -9.09 29.36
CA ARG A 259 -8.26 -8.80 30.70
C ARG A 259 -9.78 -8.68 30.71
N SER A 260 -10.39 -8.04 29.69
CA SER A 260 -11.85 -7.87 29.58
C SER A 260 -12.59 -9.17 29.22
N GLY A 261 -11.94 -10.09 28.51
CA GLY A 261 -12.48 -11.42 28.19
C GLY A 261 -12.72 -11.66 26.69
N GLU A 262 -12.39 -10.71 25.83
CA GLU A 262 -12.66 -10.73 24.39
C GLU A 262 -11.70 -11.64 23.60
N ALA A 263 -11.73 -12.95 23.84
CA ALA A 263 -10.79 -13.90 23.25
C ALA A 263 -10.71 -13.85 21.71
N ASP A 264 -11.83 -13.60 21.01
CA ASP A 264 -11.85 -13.46 19.55
C ASP A 264 -11.11 -12.19 19.07
N SER A 265 -11.37 -11.05 19.72
CA SER A 265 -10.68 -9.78 19.47
C SER A 265 -9.17 -9.89 19.75
N VAL A 266 -8.79 -10.63 20.81
CA VAL A 266 -7.39 -10.95 21.13
C VAL A 266 -6.74 -11.75 19.99
N VAL A 267 -7.39 -12.82 19.51
CA VAL A 267 -6.87 -13.63 18.40
C VAL A 267 -6.70 -12.79 17.14
N ARG A 268 -7.68 -11.95 16.77
CA ARG A 268 -7.56 -11.08 15.59
C ARG A 268 -6.32 -10.17 15.66
N HIS A 269 -6.10 -9.49 16.78
CA HIS A 269 -4.93 -8.60 16.89
C HIS A 269 -3.59 -9.35 16.95
N LEU A 270 -3.55 -10.59 17.47
CA LEU A 270 -2.36 -11.45 17.41
C LEU A 270 -2.11 -12.00 15.99
N GLU A 271 -3.17 -12.33 15.26
CA GLU A 271 -3.10 -12.65 13.83
C GLU A 271 -2.51 -11.45 13.08
N ASP A 272 -2.99 -10.22 13.30
CA ASP A 272 -2.41 -9.02 12.68
C ASP A 272 -0.89 -8.85 12.98
N VAL A 273 -0.42 -9.14 14.20
CA VAL A 273 1.04 -9.15 14.55
C VAL A 273 1.81 -10.25 13.80
N ARG A 274 1.13 -11.32 13.39
CA ARG A 274 1.71 -12.35 12.51
C ARG A 274 1.70 -11.93 11.02
N ARG A 275 1.01 -10.85 10.64
CA ARG A 275 0.85 -10.45 9.23
C ARG A 275 1.60 -9.18 8.84
N ILE A 276 1.70 -8.22 9.75
CA ILE A 276 2.41 -6.95 9.54
C ILE A 276 3.90 -7.15 9.87
N PRO A 277 4.84 -6.75 9.00
CA PRO A 277 6.28 -6.83 9.26
C PRO A 277 6.73 -5.85 10.37
N PRO A 278 7.88 -6.10 11.02
CA PRO A 278 8.76 -7.26 10.85
C PRO A 278 8.27 -8.53 11.58
N GLU A 279 8.88 -9.69 11.29
CA GLU A 279 8.56 -10.94 12.00
C GLU A 279 9.05 -10.86 13.46
N PRO A 280 8.19 -11.16 14.46
CA PRO A 280 8.60 -11.30 15.85
C PRO A 280 9.78 -12.28 16.00
N PRO A 281 10.81 -11.95 16.81
CA PRO A 281 11.96 -12.82 17.02
C PRO A 281 11.55 -14.26 17.36
N ARG A 282 12.37 -15.22 16.92
CA ARG A 282 12.06 -16.66 17.00
C ARG A 282 11.63 -17.12 18.39
N GLU A 283 12.24 -16.55 19.42
CA GLU A 283 11.96 -16.79 20.84
C GLU A 283 10.56 -16.31 21.25
N ALA A 284 10.11 -15.18 20.70
CA ALA A 284 8.79 -14.60 20.93
C ALA A 284 7.69 -15.35 20.13
N ARG A 285 7.97 -15.74 18.88
CA ARG A 285 7.02 -16.42 17.99
C ARG A 285 6.41 -17.70 18.59
N VAL A 286 7.21 -18.49 19.33
CA VAL A 286 6.70 -19.69 20.02
C VAL A 286 5.58 -19.36 21.02
N TYR A 287 5.66 -18.22 21.71
CA TYR A 287 4.64 -17.76 22.64
C TYR A 287 3.44 -17.10 21.95
N LEU A 288 3.65 -16.45 20.81
CA LEU A 288 2.57 -15.95 19.95
C LEU A 288 1.67 -17.10 19.46
N ASP A 289 2.26 -18.10 18.80
CA ASP A 289 1.53 -19.27 18.28
C ASP A 289 0.83 -20.04 19.39
N SER A 290 1.52 -20.29 20.52
CA SER A 290 0.92 -20.93 21.70
C SER A 290 -0.28 -20.13 22.24
N SER A 291 -0.20 -18.80 22.25
CA SER A 291 -1.30 -17.95 22.74
C SER A 291 -2.52 -18.02 21.82
N ILE A 292 -2.32 -17.94 20.50
CA ILE A 292 -3.39 -18.09 19.49
C ILE A 292 -4.06 -19.46 19.63
N GLN A 293 -3.28 -20.54 19.78
CA GLN A 293 -3.79 -21.90 19.97
C GLN A 293 -4.65 -22.04 21.23
N LEU A 294 -4.16 -21.56 22.38
CA LEU A 294 -4.90 -21.60 23.65
C LEU A 294 -6.19 -20.78 23.58
N LEU A 295 -6.18 -19.63 22.91
CA LEU A 295 -7.36 -18.78 22.74
C LEU A 295 -8.43 -19.44 21.85
N ARG A 296 -8.03 -20.02 20.71
CA ARG A 296 -8.94 -20.79 19.82
C ARG A 296 -9.55 -22.01 20.51
N ALA A 297 -8.81 -22.65 21.42
CA ALA A 297 -9.32 -23.73 22.28
C ALA A 297 -10.21 -23.24 23.46
N GLY A 298 -10.53 -21.94 23.54
CA GLY A 298 -11.31 -21.35 24.63
C GLY A 298 -10.58 -21.23 25.97
N GLN A 299 -9.26 -21.47 26.00
CA GLN A 299 -8.43 -21.55 27.21
C GLN A 299 -7.81 -20.19 27.60
N LEU A 300 -8.60 -19.11 27.56
CA LEU A 300 -8.15 -17.73 27.84
C LEU A 300 -7.35 -17.60 29.16
N ALA A 301 -7.74 -18.31 30.22
CA ALA A 301 -7.03 -18.25 31.49
C ALA A 301 -5.59 -18.79 31.40
N GLN A 302 -5.34 -19.76 30.52
CA GLN A 302 -4.01 -20.33 30.29
C GLN A 302 -3.18 -19.43 29.37
N SER A 303 -3.81 -18.87 28.32
CA SER A 303 -3.14 -18.00 27.34
C SER A 303 -2.54 -16.73 27.96
N ARG A 304 -3.08 -16.21 29.06
CA ARG A 304 -2.50 -15.06 29.77
C ARG A 304 -1.03 -15.27 30.16
N THR A 305 -0.62 -16.48 30.50
CA THR A 305 0.80 -16.76 30.86
C THR A 305 1.72 -16.71 29.65
N THR A 306 1.27 -17.21 28.49
CA THR A 306 2.05 -17.16 27.25
C THR A 306 2.05 -15.75 26.66
N LEU A 307 0.92 -15.02 26.74
CA LEU A 307 0.82 -13.61 26.34
C LEU A 307 1.80 -12.72 27.11
N HIS A 308 1.87 -12.81 28.45
CA HIS A 308 2.83 -11.99 29.21
C HIS A 308 4.29 -12.31 28.87
N ARG A 309 4.63 -13.56 28.49
CA ARG A 309 5.97 -13.91 28.00
C ARG A 309 6.24 -13.35 26.61
N PHE A 310 5.24 -13.41 25.73
CA PHE A 310 5.31 -12.81 24.40
C PHE A 310 5.55 -11.29 24.50
N PHE A 311 4.72 -10.58 25.27
CA PHE A 311 4.86 -9.14 25.46
C PHE A 311 6.22 -8.76 26.06
N GLY A 312 6.67 -9.42 27.13
CA GLY A 312 7.97 -9.10 27.75
C GLY A 312 9.20 -9.39 26.86
N LEU A 313 9.04 -10.20 25.80
CA LEU A 313 10.08 -10.38 24.77
C LEU A 313 9.96 -9.32 23.66
N MET A 314 8.75 -8.89 23.30
CA MET A 314 8.54 -7.83 22.31
C MET A 314 8.87 -6.43 22.86
N GLU A 315 8.59 -6.16 24.14
CA GLU A 315 8.83 -4.86 24.79
C GLU A 315 10.30 -4.41 24.76
N VAL A 316 11.24 -5.33 24.50
CA VAL A 316 12.69 -5.05 24.41
C VAL A 316 13.24 -5.06 22.98
N THR A 317 12.41 -5.22 21.95
CA THR A 317 12.85 -5.14 20.54
C THR A 317 12.78 -3.70 20.03
N ALA A 318 13.68 -3.33 19.12
CA ALA A 318 13.67 -1.99 18.53
C ALA A 318 12.35 -1.66 17.80
N PRO A 319 11.73 -2.57 17.00
CA PRO A 319 10.41 -2.31 16.38
C PRO A 319 9.28 -1.97 17.36
N TYR A 320 9.35 -2.47 18.61
CA TYR A 320 8.36 -2.10 19.62
C TYR A 320 8.64 -0.69 20.18
N GLN A 321 9.91 -0.32 20.34
CA GLN A 321 10.29 1.01 20.82
C GLN A 321 10.06 2.09 19.77
N ALA A 322 10.46 1.86 18.52
CA ALA A 322 10.15 2.71 17.36
C ALA A 322 8.63 2.96 17.27
N SER A 323 7.84 1.88 17.17
CA SER A 323 6.39 2.02 17.14
C SER A 323 5.79 2.63 18.41
N LEU A 324 6.44 2.55 19.57
CA LEU A 324 5.99 3.29 20.73
C LEU A 324 6.21 4.80 20.56
N ASP A 325 7.34 5.21 20.01
CA ASP A 325 7.69 6.62 19.84
C ASP A 325 6.91 7.30 18.69
N ASP A 326 6.51 6.57 17.63
CA ASP A 326 5.58 7.05 16.58
C ASP A 326 4.26 7.62 17.14
N VAL A 327 3.74 7.00 18.20
CA VAL A 327 2.46 7.38 18.82
C VAL A 327 2.64 8.13 20.14
N LYS A 328 3.79 8.00 20.81
CA LYS A 328 4.04 8.61 22.11
C LYS A 328 4.66 10.00 21.97
N TRP A 329 3.82 11.03 22.10
CA TRP A 329 4.34 12.39 22.33
C TRP A 329 5.24 12.42 23.58
N ALA A 330 6.41 13.05 23.47
CA ALA A 330 7.43 13.04 24.51
C ALA A 330 6.91 13.50 25.89
N VAL A 331 7.00 12.62 26.89
CA VAL A 331 6.65 12.89 28.30
C VAL A 331 7.92 13.03 29.13
N GLY A 332 8.66 14.12 28.89
CA GLY A 332 9.92 14.41 29.58
C GLY A 332 10.57 15.71 29.08
N PRO A 333 11.84 15.95 29.45
CA PRO A 333 12.69 16.88 28.72
C PRO A 333 12.69 16.47 27.25
N ILE A 334 12.33 17.39 26.36
CA ILE A 334 12.14 17.08 24.94
C ILE A 334 13.52 16.77 24.34
N PRO A 335 13.76 15.57 23.79
CA PRO A 335 15.01 15.27 23.13
C PRO A 335 15.00 15.96 21.77
N GLY A 336 15.40 17.22 21.75
CA GLY A 336 15.74 17.96 20.55
C GLY A 336 14.59 18.45 19.68
N ARG A 337 13.63 17.58 19.35
CA ARG A 337 12.51 17.84 18.43
C ARG A 337 11.80 19.16 18.76
N PRO A 338 12.00 20.23 17.97
CA PRO A 338 11.28 21.48 18.17
C PRO A 338 9.83 21.33 17.73
N VAL A 339 8.97 22.31 18.05
CA VAL A 339 7.72 22.46 17.30
C VAL A 339 8.10 22.90 15.88
N LEU A 340 7.98 21.99 14.92
CA LEU A 340 8.29 22.21 13.50
C LEU A 340 7.03 22.53 12.68
N THR A 341 5.89 21.91 12.99
CA THR A 341 4.64 22.09 12.23
C THR A 341 3.65 23.03 12.92
N TYR A 342 2.97 23.89 12.15
CA TYR A 342 1.93 24.79 12.65
C TYR A 342 0.77 24.97 11.65
N ALA A 343 -0.43 25.11 12.20
CA ALA A 343 -1.66 25.29 11.44
C ALA A 343 -1.87 26.76 10.98
N PRO A 344 -2.70 27.04 9.94
CA PRO A 344 -2.42 28.15 9.03
C PRO A 344 -2.78 29.58 9.50
N LYS A 345 -3.32 29.79 10.71
CA LYS A 345 -3.87 31.11 11.09
C LYS A 345 -2.81 32.20 11.26
N SER A 346 -1.59 31.85 11.65
CA SER A 346 -0.44 32.76 11.75
C SER A 346 0.30 32.91 10.41
N PHE A 347 0.41 31.84 9.61
CA PHE A 347 1.05 31.88 8.28
C PHE A 347 0.37 32.85 7.30
N ILE A 348 -0.95 33.05 7.43
CA ILE A 348 -1.70 34.03 6.64
C ILE A 348 -1.24 35.49 6.88
N ALA A 349 -0.57 35.78 8.00
CA ALA A 349 0.03 37.10 8.25
C ALA A 349 1.34 37.33 7.47
N LEU A 350 1.98 36.27 6.96
CA LEU A 350 3.18 36.30 6.09
C LEU A 350 2.80 36.23 4.60
N ARG A 351 1.63 36.75 4.21
CA ARG A 351 1.11 36.79 2.83
C ARG A 351 1.88 37.70 1.85
N GLY A 352 3.17 37.95 2.09
CA GLY A 352 4.16 38.32 1.07
C GLY A 352 4.66 37.08 0.31
N ALA A 353 3.76 36.23 -0.18
CA ALA A 353 4.05 34.88 -0.66
C ALA A 353 4.80 34.81 -2.02
N GLY A 354 5.47 35.88 -2.43
CA GLY A 354 6.38 35.91 -3.57
C GLY A 354 7.85 35.76 -3.20
N GLU A 355 8.25 36.13 -1.97
CA GLU A 355 9.67 36.07 -1.54
C GLU A 355 10.06 34.72 -0.93
N ARG A 356 9.08 33.88 -0.58
CA ARG A 356 9.31 32.63 0.14
C ARG A 356 10.00 31.54 -0.69
N ALA A 357 9.71 31.51 -1.99
CA ALA A 357 10.28 30.54 -2.93
C ALA A 357 11.66 30.94 -3.47
N THR A 358 12.30 31.98 -2.91
CA THR A 358 13.51 32.59 -3.50
C THR A 358 14.74 32.65 -2.60
N VAL A 359 14.63 32.22 -1.34
CA VAL A 359 15.78 32.19 -0.41
C VAL A 359 16.11 30.74 -0.06
N ASP A 360 16.94 30.16 -0.91
CA ASP A 360 17.66 28.91 -0.69
C ASP A 360 18.60 29.08 0.52
N LEU A 361 18.26 28.45 1.64
CA LEU A 361 18.99 28.51 2.91
C LEU A 361 19.80 27.24 3.21
N ALA A 362 19.52 26.16 2.47
CA ALA A 362 20.11 24.85 2.70
C ALA A 362 21.62 24.88 2.51
N LYS A 363 22.35 24.09 3.31
CA LYS A 363 23.80 24.05 3.27
C LYS A 363 24.32 22.73 3.82
N PHE A 364 25.06 22.02 2.98
CA PHE A 364 25.77 20.82 3.41
C PHE A 364 26.98 21.16 4.29
N THR A 365 27.09 20.49 5.43
CA THR A 365 28.21 20.54 6.37
C THR A 365 28.83 19.16 6.48
N ASP A 366 30.15 19.04 6.29
CA ASP A 366 30.88 17.78 6.52
C ASP A 366 30.83 17.45 8.03
N ALA A 367 29.93 16.53 8.38
CA ALA A 367 29.65 16.07 9.73
C ALA A 367 30.37 14.74 10.05
N THR A 368 31.25 14.26 9.17
CA THR A 368 31.92 12.95 9.27
C THR A 368 32.59 12.75 10.64
N GLU A 369 33.36 13.73 11.12
CA GLU A 369 34.00 13.66 12.44
C GLU A 369 33.01 13.91 13.61
N GLU A 370 31.94 14.69 13.38
CA GLU A 370 30.90 15.02 14.38
C GLU A 370 30.07 13.77 14.72
N ALA A 371 29.65 13.02 13.70
CA ALA A 371 28.91 11.76 13.83
C ALA A 371 29.74 10.62 14.45
N GLY A 372 31.07 10.73 14.45
CA GLY A 372 31.98 9.68 14.90
C GLY A 372 32.39 8.67 13.82
N LEU A 373 32.17 8.99 12.54
CA LEU A 373 32.56 8.14 11.42
C LEU A 373 34.08 8.24 11.21
N ALA A 374 34.74 7.09 11.07
CA ALA A 374 36.20 7.03 11.04
C ALA A 374 36.75 7.66 9.75
N SER A 375 37.30 8.88 9.86
CA SER A 375 38.11 9.46 8.79
C SER A 375 39.39 8.63 8.63
N ALA A 376 39.57 8.03 7.44
CA ALA A 376 40.80 7.32 7.13
C ALA A 376 41.98 8.31 7.24
N GLU A 377 43.01 7.98 8.04
CA GLU A 377 44.21 8.81 8.13
C GLU A 377 44.77 9.04 6.73
N ARG A 378 44.65 10.27 6.21
CA ARG A 378 45.29 10.65 4.94
C ARG A 378 46.77 10.34 5.08
N PRO A 379 47.35 9.45 4.24
CA PRO A 379 48.79 9.30 4.19
C PRO A 379 49.38 10.68 3.88
N THR A 380 50.27 11.17 4.75
CA THR A 380 51.09 12.34 4.40
C THR A 380 51.74 12.09 3.04
N GLU A 381 51.99 13.13 2.23
CA GLU A 381 52.44 12.96 0.83
C GLU A 381 53.71 12.09 0.68
N ALA A 382 54.52 11.98 1.75
CA ALA A 382 55.70 11.11 1.83
C ALA A 382 55.39 9.59 1.97
N ALA A 383 54.12 9.20 2.19
CA ALA A 383 53.66 7.83 2.39
C ALA A 383 52.74 7.31 1.27
N ALA A 384 52.54 8.09 0.20
CA ALA A 384 51.87 7.63 -1.02
C ALA A 384 52.73 6.57 -1.72
N SER A 385 52.53 5.30 -1.37
CA SER A 385 53.20 4.18 -2.03
C SER A 385 52.75 4.09 -3.49
N PRO A 386 53.66 3.88 -4.47
CA PRO A 386 53.29 3.56 -5.85
C PRO A 386 52.45 2.28 -5.99
N ASP A 387 52.46 1.42 -4.96
CA ASP A 387 51.67 0.17 -4.89
C ASP A 387 50.25 0.38 -4.30
N ARG A 388 49.74 1.62 -4.16
CA ARG A 388 48.32 1.82 -3.85
C ARG A 388 47.48 1.48 -5.09
N THR A 389 47.09 0.22 -5.21
CA THR A 389 45.90 -0.17 -5.96
C THR A 389 44.69 0.31 -5.16
N ASP A 390 43.79 1.07 -5.77
CA ASP A 390 42.54 1.44 -5.11
C ASP A 390 41.71 0.17 -4.88
N GLY A 391 41.61 -0.20 -3.60
CA GLY A 391 40.84 -1.36 -3.18
C GLY A 391 39.35 -1.14 -3.41
N PRO A 392 38.56 -2.23 -3.49
CA PRO A 392 37.11 -2.13 -3.68
C PRO A 392 36.49 -1.31 -2.54
N THR A 393 35.50 -0.48 -2.89
CA THR A 393 34.72 0.34 -1.97
C THR A 393 33.24 0.13 -2.24
N ALA A 394 32.41 0.29 -1.22
CA ALA A 394 30.97 0.14 -1.31
C ALA A 394 30.30 0.99 -0.21
N LEU A 395 29.07 1.40 -0.49
CA LEU A 395 28.20 2.16 0.40
C LEU A 395 26.78 1.61 0.24
N ALA A 396 26.10 1.34 1.36
CA ALA A 396 24.67 1.01 1.38
C ALA A 396 24.05 1.54 2.68
N VAL A 397 22.77 1.93 2.60
CA VAL A 397 21.97 2.44 3.72
C VAL A 397 20.69 1.61 3.87
N GLY A 398 20.20 1.47 5.10
CA GLY A 398 18.90 0.85 5.40
C GLY A 398 18.79 0.39 6.85
N ASP A 399 17.61 0.52 7.45
CA ASP A 399 17.30 0.05 8.81
C ASP A 399 17.46 -1.48 8.95
N VAL A 400 18.53 -1.94 9.62
CA VAL A 400 18.79 -3.38 9.86
C VAL A 400 18.43 -3.88 11.25
N ASP A 401 17.98 -3.01 12.16
CA ASP A 401 17.59 -3.43 13.52
C ASP A 401 16.16 -3.02 13.93
N GLY A 402 15.44 -2.36 13.02
CA GLY A 402 14.04 -2.02 13.10
C GLY A 402 13.75 -0.86 14.04
N ASP A 403 14.70 0.05 14.25
CA ASP A 403 14.52 1.23 15.10
C ASP A 403 13.93 2.47 14.40
N GLY A 404 13.77 2.41 13.08
CA GLY A 404 13.24 3.48 12.24
C GLY A 404 14.32 4.33 11.55
N THR A 405 15.58 4.22 11.97
CA THR A 405 16.74 4.94 11.39
C THR A 405 17.46 4.05 10.38
N ASP A 406 17.95 4.62 9.28
CA ASP A 406 18.75 3.85 8.32
C ASP A 406 20.20 3.66 8.79
N ASP A 407 20.61 2.40 8.93
CA ASP A 407 21.98 2.01 9.30
C ASP A 407 22.93 2.03 8.08
N LEU A 408 24.24 2.08 8.34
CA LEU A 408 25.27 2.35 7.33
C LEU A 408 26.25 1.18 7.15
N PHE A 409 26.30 0.59 5.94
CA PHE A 409 27.36 -0.32 5.54
C PHE A 409 28.38 0.37 4.63
N VAL A 410 29.67 0.29 4.98
CA VAL A 410 30.78 0.87 4.20
C VAL A 410 31.90 -0.13 4.02
N THR A 411 32.46 -0.20 2.81
CA THR A 411 33.80 -0.76 2.60
C THR A 411 34.81 0.34 2.31
N MET A 412 35.89 0.41 3.10
CA MET A 412 36.98 1.39 2.96
C MET A 412 38.36 0.73 3.02
N TRP A 413 39.39 1.39 2.47
CA TRP A 413 40.77 0.87 2.53
C TRP A 413 41.39 1.04 3.93
N SER A 414 41.93 -0.05 4.50
CA SER A 414 42.71 -0.02 5.74
C SER A 414 44.22 0.05 5.44
N PRO A 415 44.92 1.16 5.73
CA PRO A 415 46.37 1.25 5.55
C PRO A 415 47.15 0.25 6.42
N ALA A 416 46.64 -0.06 7.62
CA ALA A 416 47.25 -0.98 8.56
C ALA A 416 47.18 -2.45 8.07
N LEU A 417 46.06 -2.85 7.47
CA LEU A 417 45.86 -4.21 6.95
C LEU A 417 46.22 -4.36 5.46
N ARG A 418 46.46 -3.25 4.75
CA ARG A 418 46.73 -3.18 3.30
C ARG A 418 45.68 -3.91 2.45
N ARG A 419 44.42 -3.71 2.79
CA ARG A 419 43.24 -4.26 2.11
C ARG A 419 42.00 -3.42 2.42
N SER A 420 40.97 -3.56 1.61
CA SER A 420 39.64 -3.05 1.96
C SER A 420 39.04 -3.85 3.12
N VAL A 421 38.31 -3.15 3.99
CA VAL A 421 37.63 -3.69 5.16
C VAL A 421 36.19 -3.19 5.14
N ALA A 422 35.25 -4.11 5.36
CA ALA A 422 33.84 -3.78 5.52
C ALA A 422 33.54 -3.44 6.99
N HIS A 423 32.71 -2.41 7.17
CA HIS A 423 32.18 -1.95 8.44
C HIS A 423 30.66 -1.85 8.36
N LEU A 424 29.97 -2.22 9.44
CA LEU A 424 28.56 -1.93 9.67
C LEU A 424 28.46 -0.98 10.87
N TYR A 425 27.85 0.18 10.66
CA TYR A 425 27.61 1.19 11.66
C TYR A 425 26.13 1.29 11.94
N ARG A 426 25.75 1.32 13.22
CA ARG A 426 24.40 1.76 13.59
C ARG A 426 24.30 3.26 13.70
N VAL A 427 23.22 3.84 13.21
CA VAL A 427 22.92 5.26 13.30
C VAL A 427 21.90 5.50 14.42
N GLN A 428 22.09 6.55 15.22
CA GLN A 428 21.06 6.99 16.16
C GLN A 428 21.18 8.50 16.39
N GLY A 429 20.22 9.26 15.85
CA GLY A 429 20.18 10.73 15.94
C GLY A 429 21.45 11.39 15.43
N GLY A 430 21.88 11.04 14.21
CA GLY A 430 23.08 11.58 13.57
C GLY A 430 24.43 11.00 14.04
N PHE A 431 24.45 10.15 15.06
CA PHE A 431 25.69 9.54 15.56
C PHE A 431 25.85 8.08 15.12
N VAL A 432 27.07 7.69 14.74
CA VAL A 432 27.38 6.33 14.30
C VAL A 432 28.07 5.50 15.37
N ARG A 433 27.76 4.20 15.41
CA ARG A 433 28.42 3.21 16.27
C ARG A 433 28.82 1.98 15.47
N ASP A 434 30.11 1.69 15.37
CA ASP A 434 30.60 0.46 14.73
C ASP A 434 30.08 -0.78 15.48
N VAL A 435 29.37 -1.65 14.77
CA VAL A 435 28.83 -2.93 15.25
C VAL A 435 29.38 -4.14 14.49
N THR A 436 30.40 -3.94 13.66
CA THR A 436 30.96 -4.94 12.74
C THR A 436 31.33 -6.24 13.47
N GLU A 437 32.04 -6.16 14.60
CA GLU A 437 32.44 -7.34 15.39
C GLU A 437 31.23 -8.14 15.93
N SER A 438 30.16 -7.46 16.33
CA SER A 438 28.92 -8.10 16.79
C SER A 438 28.02 -8.61 15.66
N SER A 439 28.08 -7.99 14.48
CA SER A 439 27.23 -8.30 13.33
C SER A 439 27.42 -9.71 12.76
N SER A 440 28.57 -10.34 13.03
CA SER A 440 29.02 -11.61 12.42
C SER A 440 29.28 -11.56 10.89
N ILE A 441 29.29 -10.37 10.28
CA ILE A 441 29.70 -10.17 8.88
C ILE A 441 31.22 -10.33 8.76
N SER A 442 31.70 -11.09 7.77
CA SER A 442 33.12 -11.36 7.54
C SER A 442 33.49 -11.26 6.06
N LEU A 443 34.03 -10.11 5.64
CA LEU A 443 34.41 -9.81 4.26
C LEU A 443 35.91 -9.47 4.16
N PRO A 444 36.80 -10.47 4.05
CA PRO A 444 38.23 -10.27 4.14
C PRO A 444 38.85 -9.54 2.94
N GLN A 445 38.11 -9.31 1.86
CA GLN A 445 38.52 -8.54 0.68
C GLN A 445 37.69 -7.26 0.47
N GLY A 446 36.75 -6.95 1.38
CA GLY A 446 35.78 -5.87 1.21
C GLY A 446 34.72 -6.13 0.12
N ALA A 447 33.82 -5.17 -0.08
CA ALA A 447 32.82 -5.15 -1.13
C ALA A 447 33.16 -4.12 -2.23
N ALA A 448 32.87 -4.46 -3.49
CA ALA A 448 32.89 -3.56 -4.65
C ALA A 448 31.50 -2.95 -4.95
N HIS A 449 30.43 -3.57 -4.42
CA HIS A 449 29.08 -3.04 -4.37
C HIS A 449 28.33 -3.73 -3.23
N ALA A 450 27.38 -3.03 -2.61
CA ALA A 450 26.52 -3.57 -1.55
C ALA A 450 25.11 -2.99 -1.69
N THR A 451 24.10 -3.72 -1.25
CA THR A 451 22.71 -3.26 -1.19
C THR A 451 21.95 -4.01 -0.10
N PHE A 452 21.05 -3.31 0.58
CA PHE A 452 20.12 -3.90 1.53
C PHE A 452 18.80 -4.24 0.83
N ALA A 453 18.21 -5.38 1.15
CA ALA A 453 16.89 -5.82 0.70
C ALA A 453 16.37 -6.92 1.63
N ASP A 454 15.06 -6.96 1.90
CA ASP A 454 14.41 -8.09 2.57
C ASP A 454 14.07 -9.17 1.52
N TYR A 455 14.98 -10.14 1.34
CA TYR A 455 14.84 -11.12 0.25
C TYR A 455 13.96 -12.31 0.64
N ASP A 456 13.78 -12.60 1.93
CA ASP A 456 12.87 -13.65 2.39
C ASP A 456 11.51 -13.15 2.93
N ASN A 457 11.21 -11.85 2.75
CA ASN A 457 9.95 -11.16 3.03
C ASN A 457 9.49 -11.44 4.47
N ASP A 458 10.44 -11.29 5.42
CA ASP A 458 10.24 -11.38 6.87
C ASP A 458 10.22 -10.00 7.57
N GLY A 459 10.54 -8.93 6.84
CA GLY A 459 10.55 -7.54 7.26
C GLY A 459 11.88 -7.07 7.88
N TRP A 460 12.93 -7.88 7.86
CA TRP A 460 14.28 -7.48 8.25
C TRP A 460 15.15 -7.28 7.01
N LEU A 461 15.83 -6.14 6.87
CA LEU A 461 16.74 -5.92 5.74
C LEU A 461 17.96 -6.85 5.82
N ASP A 462 18.13 -7.68 4.78
CA ASP A 462 19.30 -8.51 4.54
C ASP A 462 20.34 -7.74 3.69
N LEU A 463 21.59 -8.21 3.69
CA LEU A 463 22.68 -7.55 2.98
C LEU A 463 23.24 -8.44 1.86
N PHE A 464 23.11 -7.97 0.61
CA PHE A 464 23.80 -8.57 -0.53
C PHE A 464 25.02 -7.74 -0.94
N ILE A 465 26.11 -8.44 -1.27
CA ILE A 465 27.41 -7.86 -1.58
C ILE A 465 28.01 -8.51 -2.83
N ILE A 466 28.56 -7.69 -3.70
CA ILE A 466 29.54 -8.10 -4.70
C ILE A 466 30.92 -7.91 -4.06
N GLY A 467 31.54 -9.01 -3.64
CA GLY A 467 32.84 -9.02 -2.96
C GLY A 467 34.00 -8.62 -3.86
N GLY A 468 35.07 -8.08 -3.27
CA GLY A 468 36.30 -7.69 -3.97
C GLY A 468 36.99 -8.83 -4.74
N GLU A 469 36.71 -10.08 -4.39
CA GLU A 469 37.15 -11.28 -5.09
C GLU A 469 36.30 -11.64 -6.33
N GLY A 470 35.27 -10.86 -6.67
CA GLY A 470 34.35 -11.14 -7.78
C GLY A 470 33.35 -12.27 -7.48
N ARG A 471 32.90 -12.37 -6.23
CA ARG A 471 31.88 -13.33 -5.76
C ARG A 471 30.70 -12.61 -5.11
N GLY A 472 29.51 -13.20 -5.22
CA GLY A 472 28.35 -12.74 -4.47
C GLY A 472 28.41 -13.25 -3.04
N HIS A 473 27.94 -12.45 -2.08
CA HIS A 473 27.68 -12.83 -0.70
C HIS A 473 26.29 -12.36 -0.29
N LEU A 474 25.49 -13.24 0.30
CA LEU A 474 24.19 -12.91 0.87
C LEU A 474 24.22 -13.20 2.37
N PHE A 475 24.02 -12.15 3.16
CA PHE A 475 23.97 -12.17 4.61
C PHE A 475 22.54 -11.94 5.06
N ARG A 476 21.90 -13.01 5.55
CA ARG A 476 20.54 -12.95 6.05
C ARG A 476 20.50 -12.40 7.47
N ASN A 477 19.69 -11.39 7.71
CA ASN A 477 19.45 -10.83 9.03
C ASN A 477 18.80 -11.89 9.94
N SER A 478 18.97 -11.74 11.26
CA SER A 478 18.39 -12.65 12.25
C SER A 478 17.49 -11.92 13.25
N GLY A 479 17.14 -10.65 13.00
CA GLY A 479 16.25 -9.84 13.84
C GLY A 479 16.79 -9.58 15.26
N ASN A 480 18.09 -9.76 15.45
CA ASN A 480 18.78 -9.67 16.75
C ASN A 480 20.13 -8.93 16.66
N GLY A 481 20.38 -8.21 15.56
CA GLY A 481 21.65 -7.54 15.30
C GLY A 481 22.78 -8.45 14.82
N THR A 482 22.49 -9.69 14.41
CA THR A 482 23.46 -10.62 13.81
C THR A 482 23.00 -11.10 12.44
N PHE A 483 23.97 -11.33 11.56
CA PHE A 483 23.76 -11.81 10.20
C PHE A 483 24.32 -13.23 10.03
N ALA A 484 23.65 -14.04 9.22
CA ALA A 484 24.09 -15.38 8.83
C ALA A 484 24.42 -15.38 7.34
N GLU A 485 25.65 -15.75 6.96
CA GLU A 485 25.97 -15.94 5.54
C GLU A 485 25.20 -17.14 4.98
N VAL A 486 24.29 -16.88 4.03
CA VAL A 486 23.45 -17.88 3.37
C VAL A 486 23.81 -18.09 1.90
N THR A 487 24.79 -17.35 1.36
CA THR A 487 25.27 -17.37 -0.05
C THR A 487 25.20 -18.74 -0.74
N ALA A 488 25.78 -19.77 -0.13
CA ALA A 488 25.86 -21.12 -0.71
C ALA A 488 24.53 -21.91 -0.65
N LYS A 489 23.64 -21.60 0.30
CA LYS A 489 22.27 -22.11 0.34
C LYS A 489 21.40 -21.38 -0.69
N ALA A 490 21.57 -20.06 -0.78
CA ALA A 490 20.78 -19.19 -1.64
C ALA A 490 21.10 -19.38 -3.14
N GLY A 491 22.32 -19.77 -3.50
CA GLY A 491 22.73 -20.03 -4.89
C GLY A 491 23.34 -18.83 -5.63
N VAL A 492 23.46 -17.68 -4.96
CA VAL A 492 23.85 -16.38 -5.55
C VAL A 492 25.36 -16.08 -5.47
N ALA A 493 26.19 -17.12 -5.46
CA ALA A 493 27.65 -16.98 -5.33
C ALA A 493 28.36 -16.52 -6.61
N GLU A 494 27.78 -16.80 -7.78
CA GLU A 494 28.28 -16.36 -9.09
C GLU A 494 27.74 -14.97 -9.43
N VAL A 495 28.63 -14.00 -9.64
CA VAL A 495 28.24 -12.64 -10.04
C VAL A 495 28.77 -12.21 -11.41
N ARG A 496 29.52 -13.08 -12.10
CA ARG A 496 29.91 -12.95 -13.53
C ARG A 496 30.41 -11.57 -13.99
N GLY A 497 31.14 -10.85 -13.11
CA GLY A 497 31.65 -9.50 -13.41
C GLY A 497 30.64 -8.37 -13.16
N ALA A 498 29.64 -8.60 -12.30
CA ALA A 498 28.68 -7.59 -11.86
C ALA A 498 29.37 -6.37 -11.23
N ARG A 499 28.86 -5.19 -11.56
CA ARG A 499 29.20 -3.89 -10.97
C ARG A 499 28.10 -3.35 -10.05
N LYS A 500 26.84 -3.74 -10.29
CA LYS A 500 25.67 -3.34 -9.48
C LYS A 500 24.72 -4.51 -9.30
N ALA A 501 24.07 -4.53 -8.14
CA ALA A 501 22.93 -5.39 -7.82
C ALA A 501 21.69 -4.51 -7.58
N LEU A 502 20.54 -4.96 -8.07
CA LEU A 502 19.22 -4.38 -7.82
C LEU A 502 18.29 -5.49 -7.33
N PHE A 503 17.55 -5.22 -6.26
CA PHE A 503 16.44 -6.06 -5.81
C PHE A 503 15.12 -5.42 -6.23
N VAL A 504 14.29 -6.19 -6.93
CA VAL A 504 13.03 -5.71 -7.53
C VAL A 504 12.16 -6.92 -7.90
N ASP A 505 10.86 -6.81 -7.71
CA ASP A 505 9.87 -7.81 -8.14
C ASP A 505 9.71 -7.71 -9.67
N LEU A 506 10.41 -8.55 -10.45
CA LEU A 506 10.45 -8.44 -11.92
C LEU A 506 9.32 -9.22 -12.60
N ASP A 507 8.73 -10.21 -11.93
CA ASP A 507 7.60 -10.98 -12.45
C ASP A 507 6.29 -10.80 -11.67
N HIS A 508 6.25 -9.86 -10.73
CA HIS A 508 5.07 -9.41 -9.98
C HIS A 508 4.45 -10.52 -9.12
N ASP A 509 5.25 -11.43 -8.56
CA ASP A 509 4.76 -12.57 -7.76
C ASP A 509 4.79 -12.35 -6.23
N GLY A 510 5.38 -11.23 -5.78
CA GLY A 510 5.35 -10.76 -4.40
C GLY A 510 6.66 -10.96 -3.61
N ASP A 511 7.75 -11.36 -4.25
CA ASP A 511 9.10 -11.32 -3.69
C ASP A 511 10.08 -10.47 -4.51
N LEU A 512 11.34 -10.41 -4.07
CA LEU A 512 12.37 -9.59 -4.71
C LEU A 512 13.37 -10.47 -5.46
N ASP A 513 13.37 -10.35 -6.79
CA ASP A 513 14.40 -10.90 -7.67
C ASP A 513 15.68 -10.08 -7.58
N LEU A 514 16.82 -10.72 -7.88
CA LEU A 514 18.13 -10.09 -7.90
C LEU A 514 18.61 -9.93 -9.35
N LEU A 515 18.60 -8.70 -9.85
CA LEU A 515 19.23 -8.31 -11.12
C LEU A 515 20.69 -7.88 -10.89
N LEU A 516 21.61 -8.56 -11.57
CA LEU A 516 23.03 -8.23 -11.62
C LEU A 516 23.40 -7.59 -12.96
N VAL A 517 23.87 -6.35 -12.89
CA VAL A 517 24.37 -5.56 -14.02
C VAL A 517 25.87 -5.73 -14.10
N ALA A 518 26.39 -6.23 -15.23
CA ALA A 518 27.77 -6.70 -15.35
C ALA A 518 28.50 -6.18 -16.58
N ASN A 519 29.84 -6.16 -16.47
CA ASN A 519 30.75 -6.10 -17.62
C ASN A 519 31.01 -7.53 -18.10
N GLY A 520 30.16 -7.99 -19.03
CA GLY A 520 30.08 -9.39 -19.43
C GLY A 520 28.62 -9.76 -19.69
N GLN A 521 28.05 -10.66 -18.89
CA GLN A 521 26.68 -11.13 -19.03
C GLN A 521 25.81 -10.62 -17.88
N ARG A 522 24.71 -9.91 -18.18
CA ARG A 522 23.66 -9.62 -17.19
C ARG A 522 23.17 -10.93 -16.60
N THR A 523 22.88 -10.96 -15.31
CA THR A 523 22.38 -12.17 -14.65
C THR A 523 21.14 -11.83 -13.84
N VAL A 524 20.05 -12.56 -14.05
CA VAL A 524 18.85 -12.48 -13.22
C VAL A 524 18.80 -13.72 -12.35
N TYR A 525 18.78 -13.51 -11.04
CA TYR A 525 18.48 -14.52 -10.05
C TYR A 525 17.05 -14.32 -9.62
N ARG A 526 16.17 -15.17 -10.14
CA ARG A 526 14.77 -15.18 -9.73
C ARG A 526 14.66 -15.78 -8.35
N ASN A 527 13.98 -15.13 -7.44
CA ASN A 527 13.77 -15.66 -6.10
C ASN A 527 12.76 -16.83 -6.17
N ASN A 528 12.78 -17.72 -5.18
CA ASN A 528 11.83 -18.82 -5.10
C ASN A 528 11.09 -18.80 -3.75
N LEU A 529 11.20 -17.71 -2.99
CA LEU A 529 10.67 -17.46 -1.66
C LEU A 529 10.87 -18.54 -0.57
N ASP A 530 11.67 -19.58 -0.84
CA ASP A 530 12.06 -20.64 0.10
C ASP A 530 13.51 -20.49 0.62
N GLY A 531 14.09 -19.31 0.36
CA GLY A 531 15.45 -18.93 0.71
C GLY A 531 16.50 -19.47 -0.27
N THR A 532 16.10 -19.63 -1.54
CA THR A 532 16.94 -20.01 -2.68
C THR A 532 16.56 -19.18 -3.91
N PHE A 533 17.52 -19.00 -4.82
CA PHE A 533 17.33 -18.34 -6.10
C PHE A 533 17.60 -19.28 -7.28
N THR A 534 16.93 -19.05 -8.40
CA THR A 534 17.11 -19.73 -9.68
C THR A 534 17.70 -18.75 -10.71
N GLU A 535 18.80 -19.09 -11.38
CA GLU A 535 19.29 -18.25 -12.49
C GLU A 535 18.31 -18.34 -13.67
N ALA A 536 17.73 -17.19 -14.03
CA ALA A 536 16.55 -17.08 -14.87
C ALA A 536 16.72 -16.08 -16.03
N THR A 537 17.93 -15.60 -16.29
CA THR A 537 18.21 -14.54 -17.28
C THR A 537 17.63 -14.84 -18.66
N SER A 538 17.66 -16.12 -19.05
CA SER A 538 17.15 -16.58 -20.35
C SER A 538 15.63 -16.74 -20.38
N SER A 539 14.97 -17.11 -19.27
CA SER A 539 13.51 -17.17 -19.23
C SER A 539 12.90 -15.77 -19.21
N PHE A 540 13.48 -14.85 -18.45
CA PHE A 540 13.11 -13.43 -18.43
C PHE A 540 13.35 -12.69 -19.76
N GLY A 541 14.10 -13.28 -20.71
CA GLY A 541 14.42 -12.63 -21.99
C GLY A 541 15.53 -11.58 -21.93
N LEU A 542 16.20 -11.42 -20.79
CA LEU A 542 17.26 -10.42 -20.55
C LEU A 542 18.66 -10.89 -20.98
N ALA A 543 18.79 -12.13 -21.47
CA ALA A 543 20.05 -12.75 -21.84
C ALA A 543 20.79 -12.01 -22.97
N GLY A 544 22.10 -11.85 -22.79
CA GLY A 544 23.02 -11.27 -23.77
C GLY A 544 24.25 -10.70 -23.09
N GLU A 545 25.25 -10.32 -23.89
CA GLU A 545 26.40 -9.57 -23.39
C GLU A 545 26.04 -8.08 -23.23
N SER A 546 26.78 -7.39 -22.35
CA SER A 546 26.81 -5.94 -22.17
C SER A 546 28.09 -5.54 -21.44
N ASN A 547 28.69 -4.43 -21.83
CA ASN A 547 29.61 -3.69 -20.96
C ASN A 547 28.80 -2.66 -20.14
N ALA A 548 27.90 -3.17 -19.28
CA ALA A 548 26.96 -2.33 -18.54
C ALA A 548 27.62 -1.67 -17.32
N ARG A 549 27.26 -0.42 -17.06
CA ARG A 549 27.88 0.42 -16.03
C ARG A 549 26.98 0.61 -14.80
N ASP A 550 25.69 0.86 -15.03
CA ASP A 550 24.68 1.16 -14.01
C ASP A 550 23.27 0.80 -14.52
N ALA A 551 22.26 0.79 -13.65
CA ALA A 551 20.86 0.59 -14.01
C ALA A 551 19.88 1.18 -12.99
N VAL A 552 18.67 1.46 -13.44
CA VAL A 552 17.48 1.87 -12.67
C VAL A 552 16.25 1.16 -13.20
N PHE A 553 15.18 1.11 -12.39
CA PHE A 553 13.91 0.47 -12.73
C PHE A 553 12.73 1.41 -12.45
N GLY A 554 11.60 1.15 -13.10
CA GLY A 554 10.36 1.93 -12.94
C GLY A 554 9.34 1.57 -14.01
N ASP A 555 8.10 2.03 -13.84
CA ASP A 555 7.06 1.97 -14.87
C ASP A 555 7.27 3.13 -15.86
N PHE A 556 7.85 2.87 -17.03
CA PHE A 556 8.21 3.90 -18.01
C PHE A 556 7.18 4.07 -19.15
N ASP A 557 6.20 3.17 -19.31
CA ASP A 557 5.09 3.32 -20.25
C ASP A 557 3.71 3.46 -19.61
N GLY A 558 3.61 3.39 -18.28
CA GLY A 558 2.37 3.52 -17.54
C GLY A 558 1.54 2.24 -17.49
N ASP A 559 2.07 1.09 -17.93
CA ASP A 559 1.34 -0.18 -17.96
C ASP A 559 1.28 -0.89 -16.60
N GLY A 560 2.00 -0.39 -15.60
CA GLY A 560 2.02 -0.90 -14.21
C GLY A 560 2.99 -2.05 -13.97
N ARG A 561 3.76 -2.46 -14.99
CA ARG A 561 4.89 -3.39 -14.82
C ARG A 561 6.21 -2.64 -14.72
N ILE A 562 7.18 -3.28 -14.07
CA ILE A 562 8.50 -2.66 -13.87
C ILE A 562 9.42 -2.96 -15.05
N ASP A 563 9.75 -1.90 -15.79
CA ASP A 563 10.77 -1.86 -16.83
C ASP A 563 12.17 -1.63 -16.23
N VAL A 564 13.21 -1.93 -17.00
CA VAL A 564 14.62 -1.76 -16.58
C VAL A 564 15.42 -0.97 -17.61
N PHE A 565 16.04 0.14 -17.17
CA PHE A 565 16.99 0.92 -17.97
C PHE A 565 18.43 0.64 -17.53
N VAL A 566 19.33 0.39 -18.48
CA VAL A 566 20.73 -0.02 -18.25
C VAL A 566 21.70 0.83 -19.05
N THR A 567 22.63 1.50 -18.37
CA THR A 567 23.68 2.29 -19.03
C THR A 567 24.88 1.46 -19.45
N HIS A 568 25.56 1.87 -20.51
CA HIS A 568 26.68 1.14 -21.11
C HIS A 568 27.93 2.01 -21.26
N GLU A 569 29.06 1.49 -20.76
CA GLU A 569 30.38 2.11 -20.93
C GLU A 569 30.84 1.98 -22.39
N GLU A 570 30.55 0.83 -23.02
CA GLU A 570 30.73 0.57 -24.44
C GLU A 570 29.46 -0.04 -25.05
N GLY A 571 29.01 0.49 -26.19
CA GLY A 571 27.73 0.11 -26.81
C GLY A 571 26.58 1.02 -26.39
N SER A 572 25.39 0.80 -26.94
CA SER A 572 24.20 1.61 -26.62
C SER A 572 23.70 1.32 -25.22
N ASP A 573 23.25 2.36 -24.52
CA ASP A 573 22.32 2.22 -23.39
C ASP A 573 21.07 1.45 -23.82
N ALA A 574 20.40 0.76 -22.90
CA ALA A 574 19.31 -0.15 -23.22
C ALA A 574 18.08 0.04 -22.31
N LEU A 575 16.88 0.02 -22.90
CA LEU A 575 15.60 -0.05 -22.17
C LEU A 575 14.92 -1.40 -22.44
N TRP A 576 14.63 -2.12 -21.37
CA TRP A 576 13.97 -3.42 -21.38
C TRP A 576 12.55 -3.26 -20.85
N HIS A 577 11.58 -3.40 -21.74
CA HIS A 577 10.16 -3.33 -21.41
C HIS A 577 9.64 -4.69 -20.90
N ASN A 578 8.90 -4.68 -19.79
CA ASN A 578 8.31 -5.86 -19.16
C ASN A 578 6.90 -6.15 -19.71
N GLY A 579 6.80 -7.11 -20.63
CA GLY A 579 5.52 -7.54 -21.21
C GLY A 579 4.67 -8.46 -20.31
N GLY A 580 5.06 -8.65 -19.04
CA GLY A 580 4.44 -9.59 -18.10
C GLY A 580 4.82 -11.06 -18.37
N ALA A 581 4.40 -11.94 -17.45
CA ALA A 581 4.65 -13.39 -17.52
C ALA A 581 6.12 -13.75 -17.80
N GLN A 582 7.05 -13.15 -17.04
CA GLN A 582 8.51 -13.32 -17.16
C GLN A 582 9.06 -13.01 -18.57
N ARG A 583 8.62 -11.93 -19.23
CA ARG A 583 9.08 -11.61 -20.58
C ARG A 583 9.44 -10.15 -20.81
N PHE A 584 10.73 -9.85 -20.70
CA PHE A 584 11.30 -8.59 -21.11
C PHE A 584 11.60 -8.54 -22.61
N SER A 585 11.61 -7.34 -23.17
CA SER A 585 11.98 -7.08 -24.57
C SER A 585 12.78 -5.79 -24.71
N ASP A 586 13.84 -5.82 -25.51
CA ASP A 586 14.63 -4.63 -25.84
C ASP A 586 13.79 -3.68 -26.73
N VAL A 587 13.45 -2.51 -26.18
CA VAL A 587 12.71 -1.45 -26.86
C VAL A 587 13.57 -0.23 -27.17
N THR A 588 14.89 -0.28 -26.95
CA THR A 588 15.85 0.84 -27.04
C THR A 588 15.75 1.68 -28.32
N THR A 589 15.58 1.02 -29.48
CA THR A 589 15.45 1.73 -30.77
C THR A 589 14.08 2.40 -30.91
N LYS A 590 13.03 1.82 -30.33
CA LYS A 590 11.67 2.40 -30.30
C LYS A 590 11.58 3.55 -29.30
N SER A 591 12.26 3.43 -28.15
CA SER A 591 12.24 4.42 -27.08
C SER A 591 13.02 5.70 -27.41
N GLY A 592 13.96 5.64 -28.36
CA GLY A 592 14.80 6.79 -28.73
C GLY A 592 16.01 6.99 -27.81
N LEU A 593 16.23 6.09 -26.86
CA LEU A 593 17.37 6.10 -25.92
C LEU A 593 18.68 5.54 -26.51
N ALA A 594 18.67 5.12 -27.78
CA ALA A 594 19.84 4.54 -28.44
C ALA A 594 21.03 5.51 -28.45
N SER A 595 22.15 5.09 -27.85
CA SER A 595 23.35 5.90 -27.64
C SER A 595 24.61 5.25 -28.25
N SER A 596 25.75 5.95 -28.21
CA SER A 596 27.04 5.44 -28.69
C SER A 596 27.94 4.87 -27.58
N GLY A 597 27.43 4.79 -26.35
CA GLY A 597 28.21 4.44 -25.16
C GLY A 597 29.04 5.59 -24.62
N GLY A 598 29.86 5.29 -23.60
CA GLY A 598 30.49 6.29 -22.74
C GLY A 598 29.58 6.80 -21.62
N SER A 599 28.49 6.08 -21.33
CA SER A 599 27.51 6.43 -20.31
C SER A 599 27.97 5.95 -18.92
N GLY A 600 27.71 6.77 -17.91
CA GLY A 600 28.10 6.52 -16.52
C GLY A 600 26.94 6.06 -15.65
N ALA A 601 26.84 6.66 -14.47
CA ALA A 601 25.70 6.51 -13.57
C ALA A 601 24.38 7.01 -14.17
N THR A 602 23.28 6.48 -13.66
CA THR A 602 21.91 6.89 -14.05
C THR A 602 20.98 7.02 -12.84
N ALA A 603 20.05 7.97 -12.93
CA ALA A 603 18.98 8.18 -11.96
C ALA A 603 17.63 8.26 -12.69
N ALA A 604 16.55 7.80 -12.04
CA ALA A 604 15.17 7.90 -12.53
C ALA A 604 14.32 8.72 -11.55
N GLY A 605 13.42 9.56 -12.07
CA GLY A 605 12.54 10.38 -11.23
C GLY A 605 11.73 11.39 -12.02
N ASP A 606 10.55 11.74 -11.50
CA ASP A 606 9.70 12.82 -12.00
C ASP A 606 10.26 14.18 -11.52
N TYR A 607 11.28 14.69 -12.20
CA TYR A 607 11.92 15.97 -11.83
C TYR A 607 11.19 17.20 -12.38
N ASN A 608 10.22 17.00 -13.27
CA ASN A 608 9.49 18.06 -13.93
C ASN A 608 8.03 18.19 -13.44
N ASN A 609 7.61 17.29 -12.54
CA ASN A 609 6.27 17.18 -11.95
C ASN A 609 5.15 17.03 -13.00
N ASP A 610 5.42 16.32 -14.10
CA ASP A 610 4.44 15.94 -15.14
C ASP A 610 3.78 14.58 -14.87
N GLY A 611 4.26 13.85 -13.86
CA GLY A 611 3.72 12.58 -13.41
C GLY A 611 4.43 11.35 -13.99
N LEU A 612 5.36 11.53 -14.92
CA LEU A 612 6.11 10.46 -15.58
C LEU A 612 7.54 10.35 -15.02
N LEU A 613 8.07 9.13 -14.96
CA LEU A 613 9.47 8.91 -14.59
C LEU A 613 10.39 9.27 -15.77
N ASP A 614 11.20 10.30 -15.58
CA ASP A 614 12.27 10.72 -16.49
C ASP A 614 13.61 10.05 -16.13
N LEU A 615 14.61 10.17 -17.01
CA LEU A 615 15.96 9.61 -16.79
C LEU A 615 17.06 10.69 -16.87
N PHE A 616 18.05 10.59 -15.99
CA PHE A 616 19.33 11.27 -16.10
C PHE A 616 20.48 10.26 -16.31
N VAL A 617 21.43 10.61 -17.17
CA VAL A 617 22.61 9.78 -17.51
C VAL A 617 23.87 10.65 -17.55
N THR A 618 24.89 10.27 -16.77
CA THR A 618 26.23 10.91 -16.82
C THR A 618 27.10 10.31 -17.93
N SER A 619 28.33 10.84 -18.10
CA SER A 619 29.34 10.23 -18.99
C SER A 619 30.59 9.84 -18.21
N THR A 620 31.25 8.75 -18.62
CA THR A 620 32.57 8.33 -18.09
C THR A 620 33.74 8.91 -18.87
N ASN A 621 33.54 9.41 -20.08
CA ASN A 621 34.62 9.80 -21.00
C ASN A 621 34.60 11.29 -21.43
N GLY A 622 33.86 12.13 -20.71
CA GLY A 622 33.71 13.57 -21.01
C GLY A 622 32.72 13.88 -22.15
N GLY A 623 31.92 12.88 -22.54
CA GLY A 623 30.74 13.05 -23.38
C GLY A 623 29.68 13.95 -22.74
N GLU A 624 28.64 14.31 -23.50
CA GLU A 624 27.56 15.15 -22.97
C GLU A 624 26.72 14.34 -21.97
N PRO A 625 26.49 14.82 -20.72
CA PRO A 625 25.47 14.26 -19.85
C PRO A 625 24.08 14.52 -20.44
N THR A 626 23.13 13.63 -20.22
CA THR A 626 21.82 13.67 -20.88
C THR A 626 20.67 13.56 -19.88
N LEU A 627 19.69 14.46 -20.02
CA LEU A 627 18.36 14.34 -19.42
C LEU A 627 17.39 13.87 -20.48
N TRP A 628 16.53 12.92 -20.15
CA TRP A 628 15.57 12.32 -21.07
C TRP A 628 14.16 12.48 -20.53
N LEU A 629 13.34 13.23 -21.27
CA LEU A 629 11.92 13.43 -20.98
C LEU A 629 11.10 12.27 -21.54
N ASN A 630 10.43 11.51 -20.67
CA ASN A 630 9.45 10.49 -21.00
C ASN A 630 8.23 11.12 -21.73
N LYS A 631 7.44 10.29 -22.39
CA LYS A 631 6.24 10.64 -23.17
C LYS A 631 5.03 9.76 -22.86
N GLY A 632 5.08 9.00 -21.76
CA GLY A 632 3.96 8.18 -21.26
C GLY A 632 3.75 6.89 -22.07
N ASN A 633 4.78 6.40 -22.76
CA ASN A 633 4.69 5.23 -23.65
C ASN A 633 6.06 4.56 -23.91
N ALA A 634 6.99 4.66 -22.94
CA ALA A 634 8.39 4.28 -23.06
C ALA A 634 9.10 4.89 -24.28
N THR A 635 8.73 6.10 -24.71
CA THR A 635 9.53 6.91 -25.65
C THR A 635 10.02 8.19 -24.99
N PHE A 636 11.24 8.58 -25.33
CA PHE A 636 11.99 9.61 -24.64
C PHE A 636 12.53 10.66 -25.62
N THR A 637 12.64 11.89 -25.14
CA THR A 637 13.24 13.00 -25.89
C THR A 637 14.27 13.71 -25.03
N GLY A 638 15.51 13.87 -25.52
CA GLY A 638 16.55 14.56 -24.77
C GLY A 638 16.19 16.01 -24.45
N ASP A 639 16.14 16.35 -23.16
CA ASP A 639 15.90 17.71 -22.69
C ASP A 639 17.17 18.57 -22.81
N ARG A 640 16.97 19.83 -23.17
CA ARG A 640 18.02 20.84 -23.32
C ARG A 640 17.83 22.06 -22.43
N ARG A 641 16.75 22.15 -21.64
CA ARG A 641 16.53 23.23 -20.64
C ARG A 641 17.76 23.42 -19.74
N SER A 642 18.33 22.32 -19.28
CA SER A 642 19.45 22.26 -18.34
C SER A 642 20.83 22.17 -18.99
N ALA A 643 20.93 22.02 -20.32
CA ALA A 643 22.18 21.64 -21.00
C ALA A 643 23.37 22.55 -20.69
N ALA A 644 23.15 23.87 -20.53
CA ALA A 644 24.19 24.82 -20.18
C ALA A 644 24.64 24.75 -18.70
N GLY A 645 23.78 24.26 -17.80
CA GLY A 645 24.11 24.06 -16.38
C GLY A 645 24.91 22.78 -16.17
N ILE A 646 24.44 21.66 -16.75
CA ILE A 646 25.08 20.34 -16.57
C ILE A 646 26.34 20.14 -17.42
N GLN A 647 26.67 21.03 -18.37
CA GLN A 647 27.87 20.93 -19.20
C GLN A 647 29.18 20.86 -18.38
N VAL A 648 29.18 21.36 -17.14
CA VAL A 648 30.32 21.29 -16.23
C VAL A 648 30.74 19.84 -15.92
N LEU A 649 29.81 18.89 -15.96
CA LEU A 649 30.09 17.46 -15.71
C LEU A 649 31.02 16.82 -16.75
N ARG A 650 31.28 17.48 -17.88
CA ARG A 650 32.19 16.96 -18.92
C ARG A 650 33.66 16.90 -18.51
N SER A 651 34.03 17.59 -17.43
CA SER A 651 35.34 17.43 -16.79
C SER A 651 35.37 16.33 -15.74
N THR A 652 34.35 15.47 -15.71
CA THR A 652 34.16 14.47 -14.65
C THR A 652 33.73 13.13 -15.24
N GLU A 653 34.33 12.05 -14.75
CA GLU A 653 33.87 10.68 -14.98
C GLU A 653 32.72 10.44 -13.98
N GLY A 654 31.47 10.58 -14.40
CA GLY A 654 30.32 10.53 -13.49
C GLY A 654 30.03 9.11 -13.00
N LEU A 655 30.53 8.76 -11.82
CA LEU A 655 30.45 7.43 -11.21
C LEU A 655 29.18 7.21 -10.36
N ALA A 656 28.57 8.28 -9.86
CA ALA A 656 27.35 8.26 -9.05
C ALA A 656 26.41 9.42 -9.41
N ALA A 657 25.10 9.19 -9.40
CA ALA A 657 24.09 10.22 -9.55
C ALA A 657 22.82 9.82 -8.79
N ALA A 658 22.14 10.79 -8.18
CA ALA A 658 20.86 10.59 -7.52
C ALA A 658 19.97 11.84 -7.68
N PHE A 659 18.66 11.61 -7.78
CA PHE A 659 17.67 12.66 -7.54
C PHE A 659 17.36 12.73 -6.03
N LEU A 660 17.11 13.94 -5.53
CA LEU A 660 16.79 14.26 -4.13
C LEU A 660 15.97 15.57 -4.08
N ASP A 661 15.39 15.95 -2.95
CA ASP A 661 14.67 17.22 -2.74
C ASP A 661 15.34 17.97 -1.57
N TYR A 662 16.54 18.54 -1.78
CA TYR A 662 17.42 18.95 -0.66
C TYR A 662 16.90 20.15 0.13
N ASN A 663 15.86 20.83 -0.34
CA ASN A 663 15.27 22.01 0.28
C ASN A 663 13.76 21.83 0.56
N ASN A 664 13.26 20.61 0.40
CA ASN A 664 11.86 20.20 0.51
C ASN A 664 10.89 21.07 -0.33
N ASP A 665 11.32 21.66 -1.45
CA ASP A 665 10.51 22.56 -2.27
C ASP A 665 9.49 21.85 -3.18
N GLY A 666 9.59 20.51 -3.28
CA GLY A 666 8.68 19.64 -4.01
C GLY A 666 9.12 19.35 -5.45
N TRP A 667 10.36 19.67 -5.81
CA TRP A 667 10.96 19.39 -7.12
C TRP A 667 12.23 18.58 -6.93
N LEU A 668 12.41 17.51 -7.73
CA LEU A 668 13.67 16.77 -7.66
C LEU A 668 14.83 17.60 -8.20
N ASP A 669 15.81 17.81 -7.33
CA ASP A 669 17.17 18.26 -7.55
C ASP A 669 18.07 17.10 -7.97
N LEU A 670 19.30 17.39 -8.37
CA LEU A 670 20.24 16.39 -8.88
C LEU A 670 21.61 16.52 -8.23
N VAL A 671 22.09 15.45 -7.60
CA VAL A 671 23.47 15.33 -7.10
C VAL A 671 24.28 14.39 -7.99
N VAL A 672 25.51 14.76 -8.34
CA VAL A 672 26.39 13.98 -9.24
C VAL A 672 27.82 13.92 -8.68
N GLY A 673 28.32 12.70 -8.53
CA GLY A 673 29.68 12.39 -8.08
C GLY A 673 30.50 11.69 -9.15
N GLY A 674 31.81 11.94 -9.15
CA GLY A 674 32.76 11.28 -10.02
C GLY A 674 34.20 11.67 -9.76
N THR A 675 35.10 11.29 -10.66
CA THR A 675 36.54 11.66 -10.64
C THR A 675 36.85 12.72 -11.70
N SER A 676 37.92 13.52 -11.53
CA SER A 676 38.26 14.57 -12.50
C SER A 676 38.96 14.03 -13.75
N ILE A 677 38.41 14.36 -14.93
CA ILE A 677 39.02 14.07 -16.23
C ILE A 677 40.03 15.17 -16.60
N GLY A 678 41.32 14.82 -16.58
CA GLY A 678 42.40 15.67 -17.11
C GLY A 678 43.55 15.92 -16.14
N SER A 679 44.50 16.76 -16.53
CA SER A 679 45.78 16.95 -15.82
C SER A 679 45.70 17.89 -14.60
N GLY A 680 44.59 17.90 -13.88
CA GLY A 680 44.36 18.80 -12.73
C GLY A 680 43.56 18.13 -11.61
N LYS A 681 44.27 17.51 -10.65
CA LYS A 681 43.71 16.84 -9.45
C LYS A 681 43.09 17.81 -8.41
N SER A 682 42.46 18.89 -8.86
CA SER A 682 41.82 19.91 -8.03
C SER A 682 40.62 20.57 -8.73
N SER A 683 40.16 20.00 -9.84
CA SER A 683 38.90 20.42 -10.48
C SER A 683 37.72 19.84 -9.70
N PRO A 684 36.59 20.55 -9.57
CA PRO A 684 35.38 19.99 -8.97
C PRO A 684 34.95 18.70 -9.69
N SER A 685 34.61 17.68 -8.91
CA SER A 685 34.14 16.37 -9.40
C SER A 685 32.93 15.85 -8.60
N MET A 686 32.43 16.65 -7.67
CA MET A 686 31.16 16.46 -6.97
C MET A 686 30.33 17.74 -7.12
N PHE A 687 29.09 17.58 -7.58
CA PHE A 687 28.20 18.67 -7.99
C PHE A 687 26.80 18.49 -7.40
N LEU A 688 26.16 19.61 -7.08
CA LEU A 688 24.75 19.70 -6.71
C LEU A 688 24.07 20.65 -7.69
N PHE A 689 22.91 20.27 -8.21
CA PHE A 689 22.12 21.12 -9.10
C PHE A 689 20.71 21.28 -8.56
N GLY A 690 20.33 22.52 -8.27
CA GLY A 690 18.97 22.87 -7.84
C GLY A 690 18.03 23.04 -9.03
N ASN A 691 16.83 22.49 -8.94
CA ASN A 691 15.75 22.68 -9.90
C ASN A 691 15.10 24.06 -9.70
N ASP A 692 14.80 24.79 -10.77
CA ASP A 692 14.20 26.14 -10.68
C ASP A 692 12.67 26.16 -10.70
N GLY A 693 12.03 25.00 -10.48
CA GLY A 693 10.58 24.81 -10.59
C GLY A 693 10.05 24.82 -12.03
N THR A 694 10.94 24.80 -13.04
CA THR A 694 10.57 24.68 -14.46
C THR A 694 11.14 23.44 -15.14
N GLY A 695 11.71 22.51 -14.35
CA GLY A 695 12.50 21.38 -14.85
C GLY A 695 13.84 21.82 -15.42
N ARG A 696 14.43 22.89 -14.88
CA ARG A 696 15.76 23.37 -15.28
C ARG A 696 16.70 23.39 -14.09
N PHE A 697 17.82 22.70 -14.26
CA PHE A 697 18.88 22.59 -13.27
C PHE A 697 19.84 23.77 -13.32
N LEU A 698 20.12 24.34 -12.14
CA LEU A 698 21.07 25.41 -11.87
C LEU A 698 22.19 24.88 -10.98
N ASP A 699 23.45 25.17 -11.30
CA ASP A 699 24.58 24.79 -10.43
C ASP A 699 24.42 25.42 -9.03
N ARG A 700 24.36 24.55 -8.03
CA ARG A 700 24.28 24.82 -6.58
C ARG A 700 25.44 24.19 -5.82
N SER A 701 26.49 23.75 -6.52
CA SER A 701 27.64 23.06 -5.92
C SER A 701 28.38 23.90 -4.88
N THR A 702 28.15 25.21 -4.81
CA THR A 702 28.66 26.08 -3.72
C THR A 702 28.02 25.84 -2.36
N LEU A 703 26.90 25.10 -2.28
CA LEU A 703 26.30 24.65 -1.02
C LEU A 703 27.07 23.46 -0.40
N LEU A 704 27.88 22.75 -1.21
CA LEU A 704 28.73 21.66 -0.77
C LEU A 704 30.07 22.17 -0.20
N PRO A 705 30.68 21.49 0.79
CA PRO A 705 32.00 21.86 1.30
C PRO A 705 33.11 21.79 0.22
N ASP A 706 33.94 22.83 0.10
CA ASP A 706 35.00 22.93 -0.93
C ASP A 706 35.97 21.73 -0.98
N GLY A 707 36.28 21.14 0.18
CA GLY A 707 37.09 19.94 0.26
C GLY A 707 36.45 18.74 -0.45
N VAL A 708 35.13 18.57 -0.28
CA VAL A 708 34.33 17.47 -0.85
C VAL A 708 34.10 17.68 -2.34
N ARG A 709 33.80 18.92 -2.75
CA ARG A 709 33.65 19.31 -4.17
C ARG A 709 34.84 18.87 -5.02
N THR A 710 36.05 18.98 -4.47
CA THR A 710 37.31 18.63 -5.15
C THR A 710 37.79 17.20 -4.93
N SER A 711 37.29 16.50 -3.92
CA SER A 711 37.64 15.10 -3.65
C SER A 711 36.80 14.09 -4.41
N GLY A 712 35.79 14.53 -5.17
CA GLY A 712 34.92 13.64 -5.94
C GLY A 712 34.06 12.73 -5.06
N ALA A 713 33.33 11.83 -5.73
CA ALA A 713 32.58 10.76 -5.07
C ALA A 713 32.38 9.57 -6.02
N SER A 714 32.74 8.37 -5.58
CA SER A 714 32.58 7.12 -6.34
C SER A 714 31.23 6.43 -6.08
N ALA A 715 30.58 6.74 -4.96
CA ALA A 715 29.25 6.30 -4.57
C ALA A 715 28.57 7.40 -3.74
N ILE A 716 27.25 7.52 -3.87
CA ILE A 716 26.38 8.44 -3.10
C ILE A 716 25.17 7.64 -2.62
N ALA A 717 24.73 7.89 -1.39
CA ALA A 717 23.44 7.51 -0.85
C ALA A 717 22.77 8.73 -0.21
N VAL A 718 21.45 8.76 -0.25
CA VAL A 718 20.59 9.84 0.27
C VAL A 718 19.74 9.24 1.39
N SER A 719 19.70 9.88 2.56
CA SER A 719 18.91 9.47 3.73
C SER A 719 18.88 10.62 4.73
N ASP A 720 17.77 10.80 5.44
CA ASP A 720 17.72 11.63 6.67
C ASP A 720 18.38 10.82 7.79
N VAL A 721 19.59 11.19 8.25
CA VAL A 721 20.34 10.39 9.24
C VAL A 721 20.25 10.94 10.67
N ASP A 722 19.71 12.14 10.87
CA ASP A 722 19.45 12.71 12.20
C ASP A 722 17.99 12.97 12.57
N ASP A 723 17.05 12.51 11.72
CA ASP A 723 15.59 12.49 11.93
C ASP A 723 15.03 13.92 12.13
N ASP A 724 15.46 14.78 11.21
CA ASP A 724 15.30 16.24 11.23
C ASP A 724 14.31 16.72 10.14
N GLY A 725 14.07 15.90 9.12
CA GLY A 725 13.10 16.11 8.06
C GLY A 725 13.69 16.64 6.74
N ASP A 726 15.01 16.63 6.57
CA ASP A 726 15.68 16.87 5.28
C ASP A 726 16.70 15.78 4.91
N GLU A 727 17.04 15.72 3.62
CA GLU A 727 17.84 14.63 3.06
C GLU A 727 19.36 14.91 3.15
N ASP A 728 20.09 14.08 3.90
CA ASP A 728 21.56 14.12 4.00
C ASP A 728 22.25 13.35 2.87
N LEU A 729 23.55 13.61 2.69
CA LEU A 729 24.39 12.93 1.71
C LEU A 729 25.48 12.08 2.39
N LEU A 730 25.39 10.77 2.20
CA LEU A 730 26.47 9.81 2.47
C LEU A 730 27.23 9.54 1.17
N LEU A 731 28.57 9.57 1.19
CA LEU A 731 29.37 9.30 -0.01
C LEU A 731 30.72 8.65 0.29
N ILE A 732 31.35 8.07 -0.73
CA ILE A 732 32.75 7.62 -0.69
C ILE A 732 33.58 8.55 -1.58
N ASP A 733 34.54 9.28 -1.01
CA ASP A 733 35.43 10.18 -1.77
C ASP A 733 36.43 9.43 -2.67
N ASP A 734 37.08 10.11 -3.63
CA ASP A 734 38.08 9.51 -4.54
C ASP A 734 39.29 8.88 -3.79
N ALA A 735 39.47 9.20 -2.50
CA ALA A 735 40.48 8.56 -1.66
C ALA A 735 39.97 7.29 -0.95
N GLY A 736 38.73 6.86 -1.21
CA GLY A 736 38.08 5.70 -0.60
C GLY A 736 37.63 5.94 0.85
N THR A 737 37.41 7.21 1.23
CA THR A 737 37.00 7.61 2.59
C THR A 737 35.50 7.88 2.61
N PRO A 738 34.74 7.33 3.57
CA PRO A 738 33.35 7.72 3.71
C PRO A 738 33.24 9.17 4.23
N ARG A 739 32.17 9.84 3.80
CA ARG A 739 31.75 11.16 4.28
C ARG A 739 30.28 11.12 4.64
N LEU A 740 29.92 11.85 5.67
CA LEU A 740 28.55 12.29 5.94
C LEU A 740 28.49 13.80 5.78
N LEU A 741 27.66 14.29 4.87
CA LEU A 741 27.35 15.70 4.73
C LEU A 741 25.93 15.92 5.26
N ARG A 742 25.81 16.51 6.46
CA ARG A 742 24.51 16.89 6.99
C ARG A 742 23.96 18.08 6.22
N ASN A 743 22.70 18.04 5.85
CA ASN A 743 21.99 19.12 5.18
C ASN A 743 21.47 20.13 6.20
N ASP A 744 22.32 21.02 6.72
CA ASP A 744 21.79 22.06 7.62
C ASP A 744 20.79 22.95 6.82
N PHE A 745 19.58 23.15 7.36
CA PHE A 745 18.52 24.07 6.84
C PHE A 745 17.71 23.60 5.61
N GLY A 746 17.82 22.35 5.15
CA GLY A 746 16.99 21.82 4.06
C GLY A 746 15.49 21.80 4.41
N ASN A 747 15.18 21.48 5.67
CA ASN A 747 13.85 21.43 6.30
C ASN A 747 13.18 22.83 6.50
N SER A 748 13.65 23.83 5.75
CA SER A 748 13.02 25.16 5.65
C SER A 748 11.60 25.08 5.06
N ASN A 749 11.33 24.08 4.22
CA ASN A 749 10.00 23.62 3.84
C ASN A 749 9.69 22.27 4.52
N LEU A 750 8.42 21.89 4.60
CA LEU A 750 8.00 20.62 5.21
C LEU A 750 8.05 19.47 4.20
N ALA A 751 8.13 18.24 4.68
CA ALA A 751 8.11 17.02 3.86
C ALA A 751 7.03 16.01 4.30
N VAL A 752 6.87 14.97 3.49
CA VAL A 752 6.21 13.71 3.84
C VAL A 752 7.12 12.53 3.52
N ASN A 753 7.43 11.74 4.56
CA ASN A 753 8.10 10.47 4.52
C ASN A 753 7.06 9.34 4.46
N VAL A 754 7.15 8.46 3.45
CA VAL A 754 6.22 7.33 3.25
C VAL A 754 6.96 6.01 3.35
N GLU A 755 6.49 5.12 4.23
CA GLU A 755 6.92 3.72 4.29
C GLU A 755 5.74 2.79 3.98
N LEU A 756 5.93 1.87 3.04
CA LEU A 756 4.93 0.85 2.71
C LEU A 756 5.16 -0.40 3.56
N LYS A 757 4.08 -0.99 4.08
CA LYS A 757 4.10 -2.23 4.89
C LYS A 757 3.23 -3.30 4.21
N GLY A 758 3.82 -4.09 3.32
CA GLY A 758 3.19 -5.25 2.68
C GLY A 758 2.83 -6.35 3.69
N LEU A 759 1.73 -7.09 3.49
CA LEU A 759 1.34 -8.15 4.40
C LEU A 759 2.05 -9.46 4.08
N ARG A 760 2.75 -10.04 5.06
CA ARG A 760 3.35 -11.37 4.94
C ARG A 760 2.29 -12.48 5.02
N ASN A 761 2.05 -13.07 6.19
CA ASN A 761 1.20 -14.25 6.33
C ASN A 761 -0.25 -14.05 5.82
N GLY A 762 -0.72 -14.99 5.02
CA GLY A 762 -2.07 -14.99 4.45
C GLY A 762 -2.34 -13.90 3.41
N SER A 763 -1.32 -13.18 2.94
CA SER A 763 -1.38 -12.32 1.74
C SER A 763 -0.28 -12.76 0.78
N GLY A 764 0.97 -12.35 1.03
CA GLY A 764 2.12 -12.75 0.23
C GLY A 764 2.04 -12.30 -1.24
N LYS A 765 1.36 -11.17 -1.51
CA LYS A 765 1.17 -10.62 -2.86
C LYS A 765 2.12 -9.49 -3.22
N ASN A 766 2.83 -8.96 -2.24
CA ASN A 766 3.73 -7.82 -2.34
C ASN A 766 4.91 -8.07 -1.40
N ASN A 767 6.08 -7.54 -1.74
CA ASN A 767 7.24 -7.53 -0.86
C ASN A 767 7.01 -6.57 0.34
N ALA A 768 7.70 -6.80 1.47
CA ALA A 768 7.42 -6.13 2.74
C ALA A 768 7.43 -4.59 2.68
N PHE A 769 8.31 -4.02 1.85
CA PHE A 769 8.49 -2.57 1.70
C PHE A 769 7.85 -2.01 0.42
N GLY A 770 7.09 -2.81 -0.33
CA GLY A 770 6.44 -2.39 -1.57
C GLY A 770 7.40 -1.86 -2.65
N VAL A 771 8.66 -2.32 -2.68
CA VAL A 771 9.64 -1.96 -3.72
C VAL A 771 9.07 -2.29 -5.10
N GLY A 772 9.13 -1.33 -6.01
CA GLY A 772 8.43 -1.35 -7.29
C GLY A 772 7.04 -0.69 -7.28
N ALA A 773 6.51 -0.26 -6.13
CA ALA A 773 5.28 0.52 -6.09
C ALA A 773 5.47 1.90 -6.75
N ARG A 774 4.41 2.43 -7.36
CA ARG A 774 4.32 3.85 -7.73
C ARG A 774 3.60 4.62 -6.63
N LEU A 775 4.20 5.74 -6.20
CA LEU A 775 3.60 6.70 -5.28
C LEU A 775 3.34 8.01 -6.01
N GLU A 776 2.11 8.51 -5.90
CA GLU A 776 1.66 9.79 -6.45
C GLU A 776 1.18 10.68 -5.29
N LEU A 777 1.90 11.75 -4.97
CA LEU A 777 1.55 12.68 -3.89
C LEU A 777 1.10 14.03 -4.46
N ARG A 778 0.07 14.61 -3.84
CA ARG A 778 -0.39 15.97 -4.15
C ARG A 778 -0.41 16.85 -2.91
N ALA A 779 0.14 18.06 -3.03
CA ALA A 779 0.04 19.14 -2.05
C ALA A 779 -0.33 20.45 -2.79
N GLY A 780 -1.61 20.84 -2.74
CA GLY A 780 -2.12 21.99 -3.48
C GLY A 780 -1.96 21.86 -5.00
N GLU A 781 -1.09 22.67 -5.58
CA GLU A 781 -0.66 22.63 -6.98
C GLU A 781 0.54 21.72 -7.26
N ILE A 782 1.30 21.31 -6.25
CA ILE A 782 2.42 20.37 -6.41
C ILE A 782 1.86 18.95 -6.59
N TYR A 783 2.35 18.26 -7.61
CA TYR A 783 2.06 16.86 -7.91
C TYR A 783 3.39 16.16 -8.19
N GLN A 784 3.64 15.03 -7.54
CA GLN A 784 4.93 14.34 -7.58
C GLN A 784 4.72 12.84 -7.75
N THR A 785 5.35 12.22 -8.75
CA THR A 785 5.46 10.77 -8.86
C THR A 785 6.82 10.28 -8.33
N ARG A 786 6.83 9.14 -7.63
CA ARG A 786 8.02 8.39 -7.22
C ARG A 786 7.82 6.89 -7.45
N VAL A 787 8.92 6.17 -7.66
CA VAL A 787 8.97 4.70 -7.56
C VAL A 787 9.63 4.32 -6.24
N VAL A 788 9.09 3.34 -5.53
CA VAL A 788 9.66 2.85 -4.27
C VAL A 788 10.87 1.97 -4.56
N THR A 789 12.05 2.42 -4.14
CA THR A 789 13.34 1.71 -4.35
C THR A 789 13.98 1.19 -3.06
N GLY A 790 13.33 1.41 -1.91
CA GLY A 790 13.82 1.06 -0.57
C GLY A 790 12.70 1.21 0.47
N ARG A 791 13.06 1.26 1.74
CA ARG A 791 12.11 1.36 2.86
C ARG A 791 11.31 2.67 2.85
N MET A 792 12.01 3.79 2.73
CA MET A 792 11.45 5.14 2.82
C MET A 792 11.35 5.80 1.45
N THR A 793 10.29 6.59 1.22
CA THR A 793 10.19 7.49 0.06
C THR A 793 9.83 8.91 0.52
N HIS A 794 10.68 9.88 0.17
CA HIS A 794 10.57 11.27 0.58
C HIS A 794 9.84 12.16 -0.45
N PHE A 795 9.12 13.17 0.05
CA PHE A 795 8.41 14.17 -0.75
C PHE A 795 8.46 15.55 -0.07
N GLY A 796 9.08 16.55 -0.69
CA GLY A 796 8.94 17.95 -0.27
C GLY A 796 7.52 18.47 -0.51
N LEU A 797 7.03 19.35 0.38
CA LEU A 797 5.72 20.01 0.28
C LEU A 797 5.82 21.47 -0.18
N GLY A 798 7.04 22.00 -0.32
CA GLY A 798 7.31 23.39 -0.62
C GLY A 798 6.54 24.35 0.30
N PRO A 799 5.74 25.29 -0.24
CA PRO A 799 5.03 26.26 0.57
C PRO A 799 3.85 25.67 1.37
N HIS A 800 3.49 24.40 1.15
CA HIS A 800 2.31 23.76 1.74
C HIS A 800 2.59 23.18 3.11
N LEU A 801 1.56 23.18 3.97
CA LEU A 801 1.68 22.75 5.38
C LEU A 801 1.34 21.27 5.62
N LYS A 802 0.95 20.56 4.56
CA LYS A 802 0.58 19.13 4.52
C LYS A 802 0.35 18.70 3.06
N ALA A 803 0.36 17.40 2.81
CA ALA A 803 -0.22 16.84 1.59
C ALA A 803 -1.76 16.74 1.68
N ASP A 804 -2.42 16.70 0.52
CA ASP A 804 -3.86 16.53 0.36
C ASP A 804 -4.25 15.06 0.12
N VAL A 805 -3.46 14.36 -0.71
CA VAL A 805 -3.66 12.94 -1.03
C VAL A 805 -2.33 12.27 -1.39
N LEU A 806 -2.19 11.02 -0.96
CA LEU A 806 -1.18 10.06 -1.41
C LEU A 806 -1.92 8.90 -2.06
N ARG A 807 -1.59 8.59 -3.32
CA ARG A 807 -2.05 7.40 -4.03
C ARG A 807 -0.87 6.44 -4.19
N ILE A 808 -1.14 5.18 -3.93
CA ILE A 808 -0.19 4.07 -4.03
C ILE A 808 -0.72 3.16 -5.14
N GLU A 809 0.14 2.71 -6.03
CA GLU A 809 -0.08 1.53 -6.86
C GLU A 809 0.93 0.49 -6.41
N TRP A 810 0.46 -0.55 -5.71
CA TRP A 810 1.30 -1.62 -5.18
C TRP A 810 1.92 -2.45 -6.32
N PRO A 811 3.06 -3.15 -6.11
CA PRO A 811 3.71 -3.96 -7.15
C PRO A 811 2.76 -4.96 -7.85
N ASN A 812 1.77 -5.49 -7.15
CA ASN A 812 0.75 -6.39 -7.72
C ASN A 812 -0.37 -5.71 -8.54
N GLY A 813 -0.21 -4.41 -8.87
CA GLY A 813 -1.13 -3.56 -9.64
C GLY A 813 -2.33 -3.00 -8.86
N VAL A 814 -2.46 -3.31 -7.56
CA VAL A 814 -3.60 -2.87 -6.75
C VAL A 814 -3.40 -1.41 -6.29
N PRO A 815 -4.34 -0.49 -6.57
CA PRO A 815 -4.23 0.87 -6.06
C PRO A 815 -4.83 1.01 -4.65
N GLN A 816 -4.25 1.93 -3.87
CA GLN A 816 -4.68 2.33 -2.54
C GLN A 816 -4.58 3.86 -2.43
N THR A 817 -5.40 4.50 -1.59
CA THR A 817 -5.41 5.97 -1.47
C THR A 817 -5.55 6.39 -0.02
N VAL A 818 -4.66 7.29 0.42
CA VAL A 818 -4.64 7.90 1.75
C VAL A 818 -4.93 9.38 1.58
N TYR A 819 -6.04 9.84 2.16
CA TYR A 819 -6.41 11.25 2.18
C TYR A 819 -5.81 11.94 3.39
N LEU A 820 -5.20 13.12 3.19
CA LEU A 820 -4.51 13.88 4.24
C LEU A 820 -3.49 13.04 5.04
N PRO A 821 -2.46 12.46 4.38
CA PRO A 821 -1.45 11.66 5.07
C PRO A 821 -0.67 12.48 6.11
N GLY A 822 -0.04 11.78 7.05
CA GLY A 822 0.88 12.39 8.03
C GLY A 822 2.17 12.95 7.41
N SER A 823 3.01 13.59 8.23
CA SER A 823 4.41 13.86 7.88
C SER A 823 5.18 12.55 7.72
N ASP A 824 4.85 11.56 8.54
CA ASP A 824 5.46 10.24 8.56
C ASP A 824 4.32 9.25 8.42
N GLN A 825 4.28 8.53 7.31
CA GLN A 825 3.10 7.78 6.87
C GLN A 825 3.43 6.33 6.55
N ASP A 826 3.25 5.48 7.55
CA ASP A 826 3.10 4.04 7.38
C ASP A 826 1.83 3.72 6.59
N VAL A 827 1.95 3.02 5.46
CA VAL A 827 0.83 2.53 4.66
C VAL A 827 0.82 1.00 4.65
N VAL A 828 -0.04 0.41 5.46
CA VAL A 828 -0.27 -1.04 5.45
C VAL A 828 -1.08 -1.43 4.20
N GLU A 829 -0.66 -2.50 3.51
CA GLU A 829 -1.39 -3.09 2.38
C GLU A 829 -2.84 -3.43 2.78
N GLY A 830 -3.81 -2.93 1.99
CA GLY A 830 -5.21 -3.31 2.11
C GLY A 830 -5.49 -4.67 1.45
N GLU A 831 -6.07 -5.63 2.18
CA GLU A 831 -6.59 -6.89 1.62
C GLU A 831 -7.81 -6.67 0.71
N MET A 832 -7.55 -6.21 -0.51
CA MET A 832 -8.56 -6.00 -1.54
C MET A 832 -8.73 -7.25 -2.39
N LEU A 833 -9.99 -7.69 -2.54
CA LEU A 833 -10.37 -8.73 -3.49
C LEU A 833 -10.35 -8.12 -4.89
N LYS A 834 -9.23 -8.26 -5.61
CA LYS A 834 -9.07 -7.70 -6.97
C LYS A 834 -9.75 -8.51 -8.08
N GLY A 835 -10.04 -9.79 -7.83
CA GLY A 835 -10.79 -10.66 -8.75
C GLY A 835 -11.65 -11.69 -8.02
N SER A 836 -12.86 -11.92 -8.52
CA SER A 836 -13.76 -13.02 -8.22
C SER A 836 -15.00 -12.87 -9.10
N CYS A 837 -15.27 -13.88 -9.91
CA CYS A 837 -16.21 -13.89 -11.03
C CYS A 837 -17.57 -13.20 -10.80
N ALA A 838 -18.09 -12.61 -11.89
CA ALA A 838 -19.33 -11.83 -11.99
C ALA A 838 -20.45 -12.17 -10.99
N PHE A 839 -21.05 -11.13 -10.42
CA PHE A 839 -21.98 -11.22 -9.30
C PHE A 839 -23.43 -11.35 -9.75
N ALA A 840 -24.17 -12.28 -9.14
CA ALA A 840 -25.60 -12.44 -9.34
C ALA A 840 -26.41 -11.82 -8.18
N TYR A 841 -27.23 -10.82 -8.48
CA TYR A 841 -28.22 -10.27 -7.54
C TYR A 841 -29.64 -10.56 -8.02
N THR A 842 -30.55 -10.87 -7.09
CA THR A 842 -31.96 -11.12 -7.40
C THR A 842 -32.90 -10.29 -6.52
N TRP A 843 -34.08 -9.99 -7.04
CA TRP A 843 -35.13 -9.30 -6.29
C TRP A 843 -35.79 -10.25 -5.28
N ASP A 844 -35.65 -9.96 -3.98
CA ASP A 844 -36.17 -10.81 -2.88
C ASP A 844 -37.62 -10.51 -2.48
N GLY A 845 -38.26 -9.55 -3.16
CA GLY A 845 -39.58 -9.01 -2.82
C GLY A 845 -39.55 -7.66 -2.10
N LYS A 846 -38.38 -7.22 -1.61
CA LYS A 846 -38.17 -5.92 -0.94
C LYS A 846 -37.05 -5.11 -1.59
N GLY A 847 -35.98 -5.76 -2.00
CA GLY A 847 -34.78 -5.17 -2.59
C GLY A 847 -34.03 -6.17 -3.46
N PHE A 848 -32.93 -5.73 -4.06
CA PHE A 848 -31.96 -6.65 -4.65
C PHE A 848 -30.98 -7.14 -3.59
N ARG A 849 -30.70 -8.45 -3.58
CA ARG A 849 -29.67 -9.03 -2.72
C ARG A 849 -28.66 -9.81 -3.53
N PHE A 850 -27.38 -9.69 -3.17
CA PHE A 850 -26.34 -10.57 -3.69
C PHE A 850 -26.69 -12.01 -3.27
N VAL A 851 -26.67 -12.92 -4.25
CA VAL A 851 -26.91 -14.34 -4.03
C VAL A 851 -25.58 -15.07 -3.94
N THR A 852 -24.75 -14.94 -4.97
CA THR A 852 -23.48 -15.67 -5.13
C THR A 852 -22.73 -15.16 -6.39
N ASP A 853 -21.50 -15.62 -6.59
CA ASP A 853 -20.71 -15.44 -7.82
C ASP A 853 -21.08 -16.48 -8.90
N ALA A 854 -20.86 -16.15 -10.17
CA ALA A 854 -21.17 -16.99 -11.32
C ALA A 854 -20.05 -16.96 -12.38
N MET A 855 -20.05 -17.93 -13.28
CA MET A 855 -18.99 -18.20 -14.29
C MET A 855 -17.64 -18.64 -13.70
N TRP A 856 -17.64 -19.19 -12.47
CA TRP A 856 -16.43 -19.47 -11.69
C TRP A 856 -15.54 -20.60 -12.26
N ARG A 857 -16.03 -21.40 -13.20
CA ARG A 857 -15.21 -22.47 -13.80
C ARG A 857 -14.17 -21.94 -14.79
N SER A 858 -14.27 -20.68 -15.23
CA SER A 858 -13.35 -20.06 -16.19
C SER A 858 -12.37 -19.12 -15.47
N ALA A 859 -11.08 -19.27 -15.76
CA ALA A 859 -10.00 -18.42 -15.25
C ALA A 859 -9.06 -18.09 -16.44
N LEU A 860 -9.60 -17.40 -17.44
CA LEU A 860 -9.02 -17.30 -18.77
C LEU A 860 -7.67 -16.59 -18.75
N GLY A 861 -6.59 -17.31 -19.09
CA GLY A 861 -5.23 -16.76 -19.07
C GLY A 861 -4.56 -16.71 -17.71
N MET A 862 -5.21 -17.19 -16.64
CA MET A 862 -4.60 -17.33 -15.33
C MET A 862 -3.52 -18.43 -15.35
N PRO A 863 -2.29 -18.18 -14.84
CA PRO A 863 -1.31 -19.22 -14.61
C PRO A 863 -1.77 -20.15 -13.47
N LEU A 864 -1.59 -21.47 -13.63
CA LEU A 864 -2.09 -22.46 -12.65
C LEU A 864 -1.03 -23.03 -11.70
N GLY A 865 0.26 -22.76 -11.92
CA GLY A 865 1.35 -23.28 -11.10
C GLY A 865 1.22 -24.78 -10.79
N LEU A 866 1.20 -25.13 -9.50
CA LEU A 866 1.07 -26.51 -9.02
C LEU A 866 -0.37 -27.09 -9.04
N MET A 867 -1.39 -26.36 -9.49
CA MET A 867 -2.82 -26.79 -9.40
C MET A 867 -3.23 -27.88 -10.41
N GLY A 868 -2.29 -28.72 -10.88
CA GLY A 868 -2.59 -30.00 -11.54
C GLY A 868 -2.74 -29.96 -13.07
N SER A 869 -2.29 -28.89 -13.72
CA SER A 869 -2.27 -28.72 -15.18
C SER A 869 -0.88 -28.99 -15.76
N THR A 870 -0.79 -29.61 -16.95
CA THR A 870 0.46 -29.68 -17.75
C THR A 870 0.63 -28.48 -18.68
N SER A 871 -0.32 -27.53 -18.67
CA SER A 871 -0.29 -26.25 -19.37
C SER A 871 0.14 -25.14 -18.41
N ALA A 872 0.88 -24.15 -18.92
CA ALA A 872 1.28 -22.96 -18.18
C ALA A 872 0.07 -22.14 -17.68
N PHE A 873 -0.99 -22.09 -18.49
CA PHE A 873 -2.23 -21.36 -18.21
C PHE A 873 -3.42 -22.29 -18.05
N ALA A 874 -4.48 -21.77 -17.42
CA ALA A 874 -5.74 -22.48 -17.20
C ALA A 874 -6.45 -22.92 -18.49
N PRO A 875 -7.32 -23.96 -18.43
CA PRO A 875 -8.10 -24.39 -19.58
C PRO A 875 -8.98 -23.27 -20.13
N ALA A 876 -8.89 -23.01 -21.43
CA ALA A 876 -9.54 -21.89 -22.11
C ALA A 876 -11.05 -22.09 -22.41
N GLY A 877 -11.65 -23.20 -21.97
CA GLY A 877 -13.05 -23.51 -22.22
C GLY A 877 -14.03 -22.65 -21.41
N ALA A 878 -15.28 -22.63 -21.85
CA ALA A 878 -16.35 -21.87 -21.20
C ALA A 878 -16.76 -22.42 -19.82
N SER A 879 -17.17 -21.52 -18.94
CA SER A 879 -17.80 -21.83 -17.65
C SER A 879 -19.31 -22.10 -17.81
N GLN A 880 -19.63 -23.33 -18.18
CA GLN A 880 -21.00 -23.82 -18.23
C GLN A 880 -21.43 -24.34 -16.85
N GLU A 881 -22.24 -23.62 -16.09
CA GLU A 881 -22.60 -24.05 -14.73
C GLU A 881 -24.08 -23.86 -14.37
N TYR A 882 -24.53 -24.61 -13.36
CA TYR A 882 -25.85 -24.49 -12.76
C TYR A 882 -25.67 -24.11 -11.30
N VAL A 883 -26.16 -22.93 -10.91
CA VAL A 883 -26.01 -22.36 -9.57
C VAL A 883 -27.38 -22.25 -8.92
N ARG A 884 -27.53 -22.66 -7.66
CA ARG A 884 -28.82 -22.66 -6.97
C ARG A 884 -29.17 -21.27 -6.43
N ILE A 885 -30.38 -20.83 -6.74
CA ILE A 885 -30.99 -19.63 -6.17
C ILE A 885 -32.23 -20.06 -5.36
N PRO A 886 -32.22 -19.89 -4.02
CA PRO A 886 -33.38 -20.19 -3.18
C PRO A 886 -34.64 -19.41 -3.60
N GLY A 887 -35.83 -20.01 -3.47
CA GLY A 887 -37.08 -19.37 -3.88
C GLY A 887 -37.36 -18.02 -3.22
N ASP A 888 -37.05 -17.88 -1.94
CA ASP A 888 -37.15 -16.63 -1.18
C ASP A 888 -36.11 -15.57 -1.60
N ALA A 889 -35.09 -15.95 -2.38
CA ALA A 889 -34.17 -15.00 -3.00
C ALA A 889 -34.74 -14.37 -4.27
N PHE A 890 -35.68 -15.03 -4.94
CA PHE A 890 -36.08 -14.66 -6.30
C PHE A 890 -37.61 -14.58 -6.44
N GLN A 891 -38.15 -13.45 -6.02
CA GLN A 891 -39.57 -13.12 -6.11
C GLN A 891 -39.87 -12.34 -7.40
N PRO A 892 -41.09 -12.44 -7.94
CA PRO A 892 -41.47 -11.66 -9.12
C PRO A 892 -41.65 -10.17 -8.76
N ARG A 893 -41.08 -9.30 -9.58
CA ARG A 893 -41.29 -7.84 -9.60
C ARG A 893 -42.08 -7.50 -10.86
N ASP A 894 -43.28 -6.92 -10.71
CA ASP A 894 -44.13 -6.49 -11.83
C ASP A 894 -44.39 -7.57 -12.90
N GLY A 895 -44.49 -8.84 -12.47
CA GLY A 895 -44.68 -10.00 -13.36
C GLY A 895 -43.41 -10.55 -14.01
N ARG A 896 -42.23 -10.08 -13.60
CA ARG A 896 -40.91 -10.50 -14.10
C ARG A 896 -40.06 -11.06 -12.96
N TYR A 897 -39.27 -12.09 -13.25
CA TYR A 897 -38.10 -12.41 -12.44
C TYR A 897 -36.93 -11.56 -12.95
N VAL A 898 -36.39 -10.65 -12.13
CA VAL A 898 -35.30 -9.75 -12.49
C VAL A 898 -33.98 -10.19 -11.84
N LEU A 899 -33.02 -10.55 -12.67
CA LEU A 899 -31.62 -10.86 -12.33
C LEU A 899 -30.75 -9.67 -12.71
N GLN A 900 -29.87 -9.25 -11.82
CA GLN A 900 -28.75 -8.37 -12.14
C GLN A 900 -27.49 -9.22 -12.19
N LEU A 901 -26.79 -9.20 -13.33
CA LEU A 901 -25.45 -9.76 -13.46
C LEU A 901 -24.49 -8.57 -13.58
N THR A 902 -23.54 -8.43 -12.66
CA THR A 902 -22.60 -7.30 -12.64
C THR A 902 -21.16 -7.77 -12.73
N GLU A 903 -20.31 -6.99 -13.38
CA GLU A 903 -18.87 -7.04 -13.14
C GLU A 903 -18.47 -5.81 -12.32
N GLU A 904 -17.78 -6.00 -11.20
CA GLU A 904 -17.42 -4.94 -10.26
C GLU A 904 -15.95 -5.00 -9.82
N LEU A 905 -15.23 -6.08 -10.13
CA LEU A 905 -13.83 -6.26 -9.75
C LEU A 905 -12.90 -5.95 -10.94
N TRP A 906 -11.59 -6.13 -10.77
CA TRP A 906 -10.62 -5.88 -11.83
C TRP A 906 -10.56 -7.08 -12.78
N GLU A 907 -11.68 -7.32 -13.47
CA GLU A 907 -11.90 -8.45 -14.37
C GLU A 907 -12.66 -8.01 -15.63
N THR A 908 -12.60 -8.82 -16.67
CA THR A 908 -13.48 -8.76 -17.85
C THR A 908 -14.35 -10.01 -17.90
N ALA A 909 -15.66 -9.81 -17.95
CA ALA A 909 -16.64 -10.88 -18.08
C ALA A 909 -17.20 -10.96 -19.50
N TYR A 910 -17.27 -12.17 -20.05
CA TYR A 910 -17.78 -12.48 -21.38
C TYR A 910 -18.98 -13.43 -21.23
N ALA A 911 -20.20 -12.89 -21.12
CA ALA A 911 -21.41 -13.70 -20.99
C ALA A 911 -22.02 -14.00 -22.37
N ASP A 912 -22.26 -15.28 -22.68
CA ASP A 912 -22.73 -15.76 -23.99
C ASP A 912 -24.17 -16.31 -23.90
N GLU A 913 -24.50 -17.05 -22.83
CA GLU A 913 -25.85 -17.59 -22.63
C GLU A 913 -26.29 -17.52 -21.17
N VAL A 914 -27.51 -17.03 -20.91
CA VAL A 914 -28.09 -17.03 -19.56
C VAL A 914 -29.52 -17.59 -19.59
N LYS A 915 -29.77 -18.62 -18.77
CA LYS A 915 -31.09 -19.28 -18.64
C LYS A 915 -31.48 -19.37 -17.16
N LEU A 916 -32.78 -19.18 -16.89
CA LEU A 916 -33.33 -19.39 -15.55
C LEU A 916 -34.21 -20.64 -15.56
N LEU A 917 -33.90 -21.62 -14.71
CA LEU A 917 -34.69 -22.85 -14.57
C LEU A 917 -35.53 -22.74 -13.30
N ALA A 918 -36.85 -22.63 -13.44
CA ALA A 918 -37.77 -22.75 -12.31
C ALA A 918 -37.94 -24.23 -11.92
N VAL A 919 -37.58 -24.58 -10.69
CA VAL A 919 -37.63 -25.94 -10.15
C VAL A 919 -38.78 -26.02 -9.14
N ASP A 920 -39.91 -26.56 -9.58
CA ASP A 920 -41.09 -26.79 -8.74
C ASP A 920 -40.97 -28.14 -8.02
N HIS A 921 -41.14 -28.15 -6.69
CA HIS A 921 -41.06 -29.37 -5.89
C HIS A 921 -41.89 -29.29 -4.59
N PRO A 922 -42.25 -30.43 -3.96
CA PRO A 922 -42.90 -30.43 -2.65
C PRO A 922 -42.10 -29.65 -1.60
N ASP A 923 -42.78 -28.97 -0.68
CA ASP A 923 -42.16 -28.19 0.39
C ASP A 923 -41.30 -29.05 1.35
N SER A 924 -41.72 -30.30 1.55
CA SER A 924 -41.04 -31.40 2.26
C SER A 924 -39.80 -31.97 1.58
N VAL A 925 -39.47 -31.51 0.37
CA VAL A 925 -38.25 -31.85 -0.36
C VAL A 925 -37.39 -30.61 -0.52
N GLU A 926 -36.08 -30.78 -0.46
CA GLU A 926 -35.09 -29.77 -0.83
C GLU A 926 -34.31 -30.26 -2.05
N VAL A 927 -33.99 -29.35 -2.96
CA VAL A 927 -33.27 -29.64 -4.20
C VAL A 927 -31.89 -29.00 -4.18
N PHE A 928 -30.89 -29.75 -4.62
CA PHE A 928 -29.51 -29.30 -4.71
C PHE A 928 -28.92 -29.64 -6.08
N VAL A 929 -27.96 -28.84 -6.51
CA VAL A 929 -27.00 -29.17 -7.56
C VAL A 929 -25.61 -29.24 -6.92
N ASP A 930 -24.65 -29.82 -7.64
CA ASP A 930 -23.28 -29.96 -7.16
C ASP A 930 -22.44 -28.78 -7.66
N GLU A 931 -22.23 -27.81 -6.79
CA GLU A 931 -21.62 -26.49 -7.09
C GLU A 931 -20.11 -26.49 -6.83
N ARG A 932 -19.48 -27.67 -6.96
CA ARG A 932 -18.02 -27.82 -6.80
C ARG A 932 -17.29 -27.33 -8.04
N PHE A 933 -16.06 -26.87 -7.87
CA PHE A 933 -15.21 -26.55 -9.01
C PHE A 933 -14.86 -27.81 -9.79
N VAL A 934 -15.16 -27.78 -11.10
CA VAL A 934 -14.75 -28.79 -12.06
C VAL A 934 -14.20 -28.08 -13.32
N PRO A 935 -13.09 -28.54 -13.91
CA PRO A 935 -12.47 -27.88 -15.07
C PRO A 935 -13.46 -27.64 -16.22
N PRO A 936 -13.33 -26.55 -17.02
CA PRO A 936 -14.25 -26.17 -18.09
C PRO A 936 -14.74 -27.29 -19.02
N GLY A 937 -15.98 -27.16 -19.48
CA GLY A 937 -16.61 -28.07 -20.44
C GLY A 937 -18.05 -28.49 -20.09
N PRO A 938 -18.73 -29.24 -20.99
CA PRO A 938 -20.17 -29.48 -20.94
C PRO A 938 -20.71 -30.13 -19.66
N VAL A 939 -21.59 -29.42 -18.96
CA VAL A 939 -22.29 -29.91 -17.76
C VAL A 939 -23.70 -30.38 -18.10
N LYS A 940 -24.03 -31.59 -17.65
CA LYS A 940 -25.41 -32.09 -17.61
C LYS A 940 -26.00 -31.78 -16.25
N LEU A 941 -27.19 -31.19 -16.23
CA LEU A 941 -27.93 -30.94 -15.00
C LEU A 941 -28.16 -32.26 -14.24
N ARG A 942 -27.63 -32.33 -13.00
CA ARG A 942 -27.94 -33.36 -12.02
C ARG A 942 -28.54 -32.70 -10.79
N LEU A 943 -29.82 -32.95 -10.54
CA LEU A 943 -30.50 -32.56 -9.32
C LEU A 943 -30.41 -33.69 -8.29
N PHE A 944 -30.16 -33.33 -7.05
CA PHE A 944 -30.27 -34.19 -5.87
C PHE A 944 -31.51 -33.78 -5.09
N GLN A 945 -32.35 -34.74 -4.72
CA GLN A 945 -33.57 -34.48 -3.96
C GLN A 945 -33.41 -35.06 -2.55
N ILE A 946 -33.58 -34.25 -1.51
CA ILE A 946 -33.48 -34.71 -0.12
C ILE A 946 -34.77 -34.42 0.65
N ALA A 947 -35.22 -35.38 1.46
CA ALA A 947 -36.38 -35.22 2.37
C ALA A 947 -36.00 -35.25 3.85
N LYS A 948 -34.75 -35.64 4.18
CA LYS A 948 -34.26 -35.69 5.55
C LYS A 948 -32.74 -35.54 5.60
N ARG A 949 -32.28 -34.56 6.37
CA ARG A 949 -30.87 -34.36 6.73
C ARG A 949 -30.52 -35.19 7.98
N HIS A 950 -29.31 -35.71 8.01
CA HIS A 950 -28.67 -36.37 9.16
C HIS A 950 -27.38 -35.63 9.48
N LEU A 951 -27.38 -34.86 10.57
CA LEU A 951 -26.20 -34.11 11.02
C LEU A 951 -25.11 -35.08 11.54
N PRO A 952 -23.82 -34.71 11.46
CA PRO A 952 -22.74 -35.43 12.12
C PRO A 952 -22.98 -35.57 13.63
N LEU A 953 -22.57 -36.70 14.19
CA LEU A 953 -22.65 -36.99 15.64
C LEU A 953 -21.56 -36.24 16.41
N SER A 954 -20.41 -36.02 15.78
CA SER A 954 -19.28 -35.21 16.25
C SER A 954 -18.53 -34.61 15.06
N ALA A 955 -17.85 -33.49 15.28
CA ALA A 955 -16.91 -32.91 14.32
C ALA A 955 -15.73 -32.26 15.05
N THR A 956 -14.50 -32.55 14.62
CA THR A 956 -13.29 -31.94 15.21
C THR A 956 -12.28 -31.48 14.15
N ASP A 957 -11.47 -30.50 14.49
CA ASP A 957 -10.26 -30.14 13.73
C ASP A 957 -9.10 -31.13 13.96
N GLU A 958 -7.93 -30.90 13.35
CA GLU A 958 -6.75 -31.76 13.48
C GLU A 958 -6.14 -31.77 14.89
N ARG A 959 -6.53 -30.82 15.74
CA ARG A 959 -6.07 -30.65 17.13
C ARG A 959 -7.08 -31.22 18.14
N GLY A 960 -8.25 -31.65 17.67
CA GLY A 960 -9.32 -32.22 18.48
C GLY A 960 -10.26 -31.19 19.12
N ASN A 961 -10.25 -29.94 18.66
CA ASN A 961 -11.25 -28.96 19.11
C ASN A 961 -12.62 -29.30 18.50
N ASP A 962 -13.71 -29.11 19.25
CA ASP A 962 -15.07 -29.30 18.74
C ASP A 962 -15.44 -28.18 17.76
N VAL A 963 -15.70 -28.56 16.50
CA VAL A 963 -16.15 -27.66 15.43
C VAL A 963 -17.57 -27.99 14.96
N LEU A 964 -18.27 -28.92 15.62
CA LEU A 964 -19.65 -29.27 15.29
C LEU A 964 -20.64 -28.10 15.38
N PRO A 965 -20.51 -27.12 16.32
CA PRO A 965 -21.39 -25.96 16.33
C PRO A 965 -21.42 -25.20 14.98
N ALA A 966 -20.25 -25.02 14.35
CA ALA A 966 -20.04 -24.31 13.08
C ALA A 966 -20.38 -25.15 11.82
N LEU A 967 -21.12 -26.25 11.97
CA LEU A 967 -21.49 -27.17 10.88
C LEU A 967 -22.94 -27.67 10.93
N ARG A 968 -23.71 -27.30 11.96
CA ARG A 968 -25.08 -27.81 12.19
C ARG A 968 -26.11 -27.11 11.33
N GLU A 969 -26.02 -25.80 11.23
CA GLU A 969 -26.99 -24.95 10.53
C GLU A 969 -26.31 -24.34 9.31
N SER A 970 -26.85 -23.27 8.74
CA SER A 970 -26.15 -22.48 7.73
C SER A 970 -26.41 -21.03 8.11
N ASP A 971 -25.54 -20.52 8.96
CA ASP A 971 -25.73 -19.30 9.77
C ASP A 971 -24.53 -18.34 9.69
N ASP A 972 -23.66 -18.55 8.70
CA ASP A 972 -22.45 -17.79 8.43
C ASP A 972 -21.38 -17.93 9.54
N VAL A 973 -21.37 -19.06 10.25
CA VAL A 973 -20.40 -19.37 11.31
C VAL A 973 -19.44 -20.45 10.82
N TYR A 974 -18.28 -20.03 10.32
CA TYR A 974 -17.35 -20.92 9.62
C TYR A 974 -16.30 -21.61 10.51
N VAL A 975 -15.99 -22.86 10.17
CA VAL A 975 -14.79 -23.57 10.65
C VAL A 975 -13.53 -22.83 10.19
N SER A 976 -12.72 -22.35 11.14
CA SER A 976 -11.68 -21.33 10.90
C SER A 976 -10.37 -21.53 11.70
N ASN A 977 -10.23 -22.66 12.41
CA ASN A 977 -9.12 -22.91 13.36
C ASN A 977 -7.74 -23.15 12.73
N PHE A 978 -7.59 -23.05 11.41
CA PHE A 978 -6.34 -23.32 10.68
C PHE A 978 -5.32 -22.17 10.74
N THR A 979 -4.08 -22.46 10.40
CA THR A 979 -2.96 -21.51 10.44
C THR A 979 -2.65 -21.00 9.02
N PRO A 980 -2.68 -19.69 8.73
CA PRO A 980 -2.23 -19.14 7.45
C PRO A 980 -0.74 -19.38 7.19
N THR A 981 -0.40 -19.76 5.95
CA THR A 981 1.00 -19.80 5.48
C THR A 981 1.45 -18.40 5.04
N LYS A 982 2.33 -18.28 4.04
CA LYS A 982 2.73 -17.00 3.46
C LYS A 982 1.63 -16.44 2.57
N TYR A 983 1.13 -17.22 1.62
CA TYR A 983 0.18 -16.74 0.62
C TYR A 983 -1.29 -16.77 1.06
N GLN A 984 -2.10 -15.88 0.48
CA GLN A 984 -3.56 -15.95 0.48
C GLN A 984 -4.03 -17.32 -0.02
N GLY A 985 -5.09 -17.87 0.57
CA GLY A 985 -5.71 -19.10 0.08
C GLY A 985 -4.98 -20.40 0.45
N VAL A 986 -3.79 -20.32 1.08
CA VAL A 986 -2.99 -21.48 1.48
C VAL A 986 -2.70 -21.48 2.98
N VAL A 987 -3.07 -22.59 3.63
CA VAL A 987 -2.97 -22.79 5.08
C VAL A 987 -2.15 -24.04 5.40
N GLU A 988 -1.70 -24.17 6.64
CA GLU A 988 -1.11 -25.42 7.12
C GLU A 988 -2.09 -26.59 6.86
N PRO A 989 -1.59 -27.81 6.54
CA PRO A 989 -2.44 -28.97 6.34
C PRO A 989 -3.32 -29.23 7.56
N HIS A 990 -4.63 -29.14 7.37
CA HIS A 990 -5.64 -29.27 8.42
C HIS A 990 -6.63 -30.38 8.08
N ASP A 991 -7.29 -30.89 9.12
CA ASP A 991 -8.24 -31.99 9.03
C ASP A 991 -9.62 -31.52 9.53
N LEU A 992 -10.68 -31.81 8.79
CA LEU A 992 -12.04 -31.84 9.32
C LEU A 992 -12.47 -33.29 9.49
N VAL A 993 -12.55 -33.75 10.73
CA VAL A 993 -12.94 -35.11 11.10
C VAL A 993 -14.41 -35.11 11.50
N LEU A 994 -15.24 -35.90 10.82
CA LEU A 994 -16.70 -35.98 11.06
C LEU A 994 -17.11 -37.41 11.39
N ASP A 995 -17.87 -37.63 12.47
CA ASP A 995 -18.64 -38.88 12.64
C ASP A 995 -20.00 -38.73 11.94
N LEU A 996 -20.18 -39.42 10.81
CA LEU A 996 -21.40 -39.31 10.01
C LEU A 996 -22.53 -40.24 10.46
N GLY A 997 -22.30 -41.12 11.43
CA GLY A 997 -23.26 -42.08 11.94
C GLY A 997 -23.80 -43.09 10.90
N GLU A 998 -24.74 -43.94 11.31
CA GLU A 998 -25.25 -45.07 10.51
C GLU A 998 -26.02 -44.69 9.24
N ALA A 999 -26.28 -43.40 9.00
CA ALA A 999 -26.90 -42.92 7.77
C ALA A 999 -25.92 -43.00 6.57
N ALA A 1000 -24.62 -42.80 6.83
CA ALA A 1000 -23.57 -42.85 5.83
C ALA A 1000 -23.24 -44.28 5.35
N GLY A 1001 -22.79 -44.39 4.10
CA GLY A 1001 -22.37 -45.63 3.46
C GLY A 1001 -23.49 -46.52 2.96
N ARG A 1002 -24.76 -46.09 3.08
CA ARG A 1002 -25.91 -46.74 2.45
C ARG A 1002 -25.94 -46.43 0.95
N PRO A 1003 -26.60 -47.25 0.12
CA PRO A 1003 -26.90 -46.86 -1.27
C PRO A 1003 -27.55 -45.47 -1.30
N ASP A 1004 -27.16 -44.67 -2.29
CA ASP A 1004 -27.69 -43.33 -2.53
C ASP A 1004 -27.50 -42.35 -1.36
N SER A 1005 -26.54 -42.61 -0.45
CA SER A 1005 -26.17 -41.68 0.63
C SER A 1005 -25.03 -40.75 0.20
N TYR A 1006 -25.24 -39.45 0.42
CA TYR A 1006 -24.31 -38.39 0.03
C TYR A 1006 -24.01 -37.49 1.23
N LEU A 1007 -22.76 -37.05 1.33
CA LEU A 1007 -22.31 -35.98 2.22
C LEU A 1007 -22.43 -34.65 1.48
N PHE A 1008 -23.25 -33.75 2.02
CA PHE A 1008 -23.37 -32.37 1.58
C PHE A 1008 -22.48 -31.51 2.46
N LEU A 1009 -21.64 -30.68 1.83
CA LEU A 1009 -20.76 -29.72 2.48
C LEU A 1009 -21.03 -28.35 1.88
N ARG A 1010 -21.39 -27.37 2.71
CA ARG A 1010 -21.63 -25.99 2.30
C ARG A 1010 -20.54 -25.09 2.87
N GLY A 1011 -20.02 -24.18 2.04
CA GLY A 1011 -18.95 -23.29 2.44
C GLY A 1011 -18.49 -22.38 1.32
N TRP A 1012 -17.33 -21.76 1.52
CA TRP A 1012 -16.65 -20.94 0.53
C TRP A 1012 -15.14 -21.18 0.56
N ILE A 1013 -14.46 -20.83 -0.52
CA ILE A 1013 -12.99 -20.85 -0.63
C ILE A 1013 -12.44 -19.43 -0.70
N TYR A 1014 -11.37 -19.14 0.04
CA TYR A 1014 -10.55 -17.96 -0.25
C TYR A 1014 -9.49 -18.40 -1.28
N PRO A 1015 -9.59 -17.99 -2.56
CA PRO A 1015 -8.74 -18.51 -3.61
C PRO A 1015 -7.34 -17.89 -3.57
N THR A 1016 -6.40 -18.51 -4.29
CA THR A 1016 -5.17 -17.86 -4.76
C THR A 1016 -5.49 -16.97 -5.98
N ASP A 1017 -4.65 -15.97 -6.27
CA ASP A 1017 -4.71 -15.22 -7.53
C ASP A 1017 -3.56 -15.61 -8.47
N ALA A 1018 -3.48 -14.98 -9.65
CA ALA A 1018 -2.52 -15.32 -10.69
C ALA A 1018 -1.06 -15.17 -10.22
N SER A 1019 -0.68 -14.02 -9.65
CA SER A 1019 0.65 -13.83 -9.03
C SER A 1019 0.97 -14.90 -7.97
N ILE A 1020 0.04 -15.20 -7.04
CA ILE A 1020 0.28 -16.27 -6.06
C ILE A 1020 0.43 -17.64 -6.73
N ASN A 1021 -0.30 -17.93 -7.80
CA ASN A 1021 -0.14 -19.19 -8.54
C ASN A 1021 1.19 -19.28 -9.28
N VAL A 1022 1.73 -18.14 -9.75
CA VAL A 1022 3.11 -18.04 -10.26
C VAL A 1022 4.07 -18.41 -9.13
N ALA A 1023 4.08 -17.67 -8.02
CA ALA A 1023 4.98 -17.90 -6.88
C ALA A 1023 4.94 -19.34 -6.36
N LEU A 1024 3.74 -19.90 -6.15
CA LEU A 1024 3.56 -21.31 -5.77
C LEU A 1024 4.10 -22.31 -6.80
N GLY A 1025 4.12 -21.95 -8.09
CA GLY A 1025 4.72 -22.73 -9.16
C GLY A 1025 6.25 -22.64 -9.23
N GLN A 1026 6.84 -21.58 -8.67
CA GLN A 1026 8.29 -21.35 -8.67
C GLN A 1026 9.03 -22.13 -7.57
N GLN A 1027 8.34 -22.43 -6.47
CA GLN A 1027 8.94 -22.81 -5.19
C GLN A 1027 8.70 -24.26 -4.76
N SER A 1028 9.46 -24.75 -3.77
CA SER A 1028 9.47 -26.18 -3.40
C SER A 1028 8.87 -26.54 -2.04
N SER A 1029 8.70 -25.53 -1.17
CA SER A 1029 8.44 -25.69 0.27
C SER A 1029 6.95 -25.80 0.63
N ILE A 1030 6.08 -25.05 -0.05
CA ILE A 1030 4.64 -25.02 0.14
C ILE A 1030 3.98 -25.87 -0.94
N LYS A 1031 3.10 -26.79 -0.54
CA LYS A 1031 2.37 -27.67 -1.46
C LYS A 1031 0.87 -27.56 -1.21
N VAL A 1032 0.16 -27.07 -2.21
CA VAL A 1032 -1.31 -27.03 -2.21
C VAL A 1032 -1.84 -28.45 -2.42
N ALA A 1033 -2.64 -28.92 -1.47
CA ALA A 1033 -3.26 -30.23 -1.49
C ALA A 1033 -4.78 -30.06 -1.55
N SER A 1034 -5.39 -30.46 -2.67
CA SER A 1034 -6.85 -30.44 -2.84
C SER A 1034 -7.54 -31.29 -1.76
N PRO A 1035 -8.81 -30.99 -1.41
CA PRO A 1035 -9.53 -31.74 -0.39
C PRO A 1035 -9.63 -33.22 -0.73
N SER A 1036 -9.08 -34.05 0.14
CA SER A 1036 -9.14 -35.52 0.06
C SER A 1036 -10.10 -36.04 1.14
N LEU A 1037 -10.83 -37.12 0.85
CA LEU A 1037 -11.70 -37.79 1.84
C LEU A 1037 -11.11 -39.15 2.20
N GLU A 1038 -10.88 -39.35 3.49
CA GLU A 1038 -10.33 -40.56 4.07
C GLU A 1038 -11.33 -41.25 5.01
N VAL A 1039 -11.24 -42.58 5.09
CA VAL A 1039 -12.04 -43.43 5.97
C VAL A 1039 -11.11 -44.34 6.77
N ARG A 1040 -11.57 -44.85 7.92
CA ARG A 1040 -10.79 -45.80 8.72
C ARG A 1040 -10.87 -47.23 8.17
N ASN A 1041 -9.72 -47.89 8.09
CA ASN A 1041 -9.60 -49.29 7.71
C ASN A 1041 -9.92 -50.24 8.89
N ALA A 1042 -9.80 -51.55 8.67
CA ALA A 1042 -10.08 -52.58 9.69
C ALA A 1042 -9.15 -52.56 10.93
N LYS A 1043 -8.07 -51.77 10.90
CA LYS A 1043 -7.15 -51.54 12.03
C LYS A 1043 -7.38 -50.18 12.72
N GLY A 1044 -8.32 -49.35 12.22
CA GLY A 1044 -8.54 -47.98 12.67
C GLY A 1044 -7.59 -46.94 12.05
N GLU A 1045 -6.73 -47.33 11.11
CA GLU A 1045 -5.83 -46.40 10.40
C GLU A 1045 -6.61 -45.65 9.31
N TRP A 1046 -6.34 -44.36 9.12
CA TRP A 1046 -6.90 -43.58 8.01
C TRP A 1046 -6.38 -44.06 6.66
N ARG A 1047 -7.27 -44.16 5.67
CA ARG A 1047 -6.97 -44.47 4.27
C ARG A 1047 -7.82 -43.60 3.37
N THR A 1048 -7.18 -42.93 2.41
CA THR A 1048 -7.86 -42.18 1.33
C THR A 1048 -8.89 -43.06 0.61
N ALA A 1049 -10.14 -42.60 0.59
CA ALA A 1049 -11.25 -43.19 -0.17
C ALA A 1049 -11.48 -42.43 -1.47
N ILE A 1050 -11.35 -41.10 -1.44
CA ILE A 1050 -11.41 -40.21 -2.60
C ILE A 1050 -10.20 -39.27 -2.53
N ALA A 1051 -9.35 -39.29 -3.56
CA ALA A 1051 -8.12 -38.49 -3.59
C ALA A 1051 -8.37 -36.98 -3.75
N ASN A 1052 -9.45 -36.60 -4.44
CA ASN A 1052 -9.90 -35.22 -4.57
C ASN A 1052 -11.44 -35.19 -4.58
N ILE A 1053 -12.07 -34.54 -3.60
CA ILE A 1053 -13.52 -34.31 -3.54
C ILE A 1053 -13.95 -32.98 -4.18
N GLY A 1054 -13.00 -32.18 -4.68
CA GLY A 1054 -13.24 -30.82 -5.14
C GLY A 1054 -13.42 -29.83 -3.98
N PHE A 1055 -13.78 -28.61 -4.33
CA PHE A 1055 -13.98 -27.49 -3.40
C PHE A 1055 -15.11 -26.57 -3.90
N PRO A 1056 -15.69 -25.71 -3.04
CA PRO A 1056 -16.72 -24.74 -3.43
C PRO A 1056 -16.27 -23.83 -4.59
N SER A 1057 -17.08 -23.67 -5.63
CA SER A 1057 -16.82 -22.71 -6.73
C SER A 1057 -17.10 -21.27 -6.29
N GLY A 1058 -16.25 -20.70 -5.44
CA GLY A 1058 -16.45 -19.34 -4.91
C GLY A 1058 -17.27 -19.30 -3.63
N LYS A 1059 -18.33 -18.47 -3.59
CA LYS A 1059 -19.02 -18.04 -2.36
C LYS A 1059 -20.35 -18.78 -2.12
N ASP A 1060 -20.49 -19.32 -0.92
CA ASP A 1060 -21.73 -19.92 -0.39
C ASP A 1060 -22.30 -21.09 -1.23
N LYS A 1061 -21.41 -21.97 -1.71
CA LYS A 1061 -21.73 -23.11 -2.58
C LYS A 1061 -21.87 -24.43 -1.83
N THR A 1062 -22.65 -25.36 -2.36
CA THR A 1062 -22.80 -26.73 -1.83
C THR A 1062 -22.13 -27.77 -2.73
N ILE A 1063 -21.21 -28.58 -2.17
CA ILE A 1063 -20.61 -29.73 -2.86
C ILE A 1063 -21.21 -31.06 -2.37
N VAL A 1064 -21.37 -32.04 -3.27
CA VAL A 1064 -22.14 -33.28 -2.98
C VAL A 1064 -21.28 -34.54 -3.17
N VAL A 1065 -20.75 -35.09 -2.08
CA VAL A 1065 -19.83 -36.24 -2.12
C VAL A 1065 -20.60 -37.55 -1.94
N ASP A 1066 -20.51 -38.47 -2.92
CA ASP A 1066 -21.07 -39.83 -2.79
C ASP A 1066 -20.34 -40.60 -1.67
N LEU A 1067 -21.09 -41.34 -0.84
CA LEU A 1067 -20.54 -42.16 0.25
C LEU A 1067 -20.75 -43.66 0.03
N ALA A 1068 -21.46 -44.07 -1.03
CA ALA A 1068 -21.87 -45.44 -1.23
C ALA A 1068 -20.66 -46.39 -1.36
N GLY A 1069 -20.63 -47.43 -0.52
CA GLY A 1069 -19.58 -48.46 -0.57
C GLY A 1069 -18.19 -48.03 -0.06
N MET A 1070 -18.01 -46.81 0.44
CA MET A 1070 -16.68 -46.29 0.81
C MET A 1070 -16.13 -46.85 2.13
N PHE A 1071 -17.00 -47.18 3.08
CA PHE A 1071 -16.61 -47.60 4.43
C PHE A 1071 -16.28 -49.11 4.48
N PRO A 1072 -15.05 -49.52 4.84
CA PRO A 1072 -14.67 -50.94 4.91
C PRO A 1072 -15.07 -51.61 6.23
N THR A 1073 -15.61 -50.87 7.20
CA THR A 1073 -16.01 -51.35 8.54
C THR A 1073 -17.36 -50.76 8.95
N ALA A 1074 -17.76 -50.93 10.21
CA ALA A 1074 -18.89 -50.21 10.82
C ALA A 1074 -18.51 -48.78 11.26
N ASP A 1075 -17.24 -48.40 11.24
CA ASP A 1075 -16.82 -47.03 11.53
C ASP A 1075 -17.35 -46.08 10.43
N ARG A 1076 -17.90 -44.94 10.85
CA ARG A 1076 -18.51 -43.91 9.99
C ARG A 1076 -17.81 -42.56 10.11
N HIS A 1077 -16.64 -42.53 10.74
CA HIS A 1077 -15.77 -41.37 10.70
C HIS A 1077 -15.19 -41.20 9.29
N VAL A 1078 -15.31 -39.97 8.77
CA VAL A 1078 -14.54 -39.48 7.63
C VAL A 1078 -13.55 -38.42 8.10
N ARG A 1079 -12.47 -38.25 7.34
CA ARG A 1079 -11.54 -37.14 7.49
C ARG A 1079 -11.38 -36.44 6.15
N ILE A 1080 -11.69 -35.15 6.12
CA ILE A 1080 -11.41 -34.28 4.99
C ILE A 1080 -10.08 -33.59 5.27
N ARG A 1081 -9.08 -33.75 4.39
CA ARG A 1081 -7.73 -33.20 4.58
C ARG A 1081 -7.34 -32.33 3.38
N THR A 1082 -6.86 -31.11 3.64
CA THR A 1082 -6.43 -30.14 2.62
C THR A 1082 -5.41 -29.13 3.18
N SER A 1083 -4.74 -28.38 2.31
CA SER A 1083 -4.03 -27.13 2.64
C SER A 1083 -4.63 -25.90 1.94
N MET A 1084 -5.78 -26.04 1.27
CA MET A 1084 -6.55 -24.94 0.68
C MET A 1084 -7.39 -24.25 1.76
N GLN A 1085 -7.48 -22.92 1.74
CA GLN A 1085 -8.22 -22.13 2.73
C GLN A 1085 -9.74 -22.19 2.48
N ILE A 1086 -10.37 -23.29 2.90
CA ILE A 1086 -11.80 -23.55 2.73
C ILE A 1086 -12.51 -23.42 4.07
N TYR A 1087 -13.55 -22.60 4.08
CA TYR A 1087 -14.38 -22.27 5.23
C TYR A 1087 -15.72 -22.99 5.10
N TRP A 1088 -15.93 -24.02 5.93
CA TRP A 1088 -17.17 -24.80 5.98
C TRP A 1088 -18.16 -24.21 6.98
N ASP A 1089 -19.43 -24.12 6.59
CA ASP A 1089 -20.57 -23.57 7.35
C ASP A 1089 -21.61 -24.65 7.68
N GLN A 1090 -21.75 -25.67 6.81
CA GLN A 1090 -22.68 -26.77 7.04
C GLN A 1090 -22.12 -28.11 6.56
N ALA A 1091 -22.35 -29.17 7.35
CA ALA A 1091 -22.12 -30.56 6.93
C ALA A 1091 -23.32 -31.45 7.31
N PHE A 1092 -23.84 -32.23 6.36
CA PHE A 1092 -24.86 -33.25 6.67
C PHE A 1092 -24.84 -34.42 5.67
N VAL A 1093 -25.33 -35.58 6.11
CA VAL A 1093 -25.63 -36.71 5.24
C VAL A 1093 -27.11 -36.73 4.88
N ALA A 1094 -27.44 -36.99 3.63
CA ALA A 1094 -28.79 -37.28 3.21
C ALA A 1094 -28.80 -38.44 2.20
N ARG A 1095 -29.98 -39.05 2.00
CA ARG A 1095 -30.19 -39.92 0.84
C ARG A 1095 -30.82 -39.14 -0.29
N ASP A 1096 -30.29 -39.33 -1.49
CA ASP A 1096 -30.95 -38.86 -2.72
C ASP A 1096 -32.20 -39.72 -2.94
N ILE A 1097 -33.36 -39.06 -2.98
CA ILE A 1097 -34.66 -39.68 -3.23
C ILE A 1097 -35.18 -39.38 -4.65
N THR A 1098 -34.30 -38.94 -5.55
CA THR A 1098 -34.66 -38.53 -6.91
C THR A 1098 -35.52 -39.56 -7.62
N ASN A 1099 -36.75 -39.15 -7.91
CA ASN A 1099 -37.70 -39.84 -8.76
C ASN A 1099 -38.13 -38.88 -9.88
N ASN A 1100 -38.41 -39.41 -11.07
CA ASN A 1100 -38.72 -38.59 -12.26
C ASN A 1100 -40.06 -37.84 -12.15
N ASP A 1101 -40.94 -38.24 -11.22
CA ASP A 1101 -42.29 -37.67 -11.05
C ASP A 1101 -42.39 -36.63 -9.92
N SER A 1102 -41.34 -36.40 -9.12
CA SER A 1102 -41.42 -35.58 -7.88
C SER A 1102 -40.94 -34.13 -8.02
N VAL A 1103 -40.38 -33.74 -9.17
CA VAL A 1103 -39.90 -32.38 -9.46
C VAL A 1103 -40.30 -32.00 -10.88
N LYS A 1104 -40.72 -30.75 -11.09
CA LYS A 1104 -40.97 -30.21 -12.43
C LYS A 1104 -40.06 -29.03 -12.71
N ILE A 1105 -39.27 -29.14 -13.77
CA ILE A 1105 -38.35 -28.08 -14.22
C ILE A 1105 -38.99 -27.34 -15.40
N THR A 1106 -39.00 -26.01 -15.35
CA THR A 1106 -39.42 -25.15 -16.47
C THR A 1106 -38.31 -24.17 -16.80
N THR A 1107 -37.68 -24.31 -17.97
CA THR A 1107 -36.67 -23.37 -18.45
C THR A 1107 -37.33 -22.10 -18.97
N LEU A 1108 -36.91 -20.95 -18.45
CA LEU A 1108 -37.34 -19.61 -18.83
C LEU A 1108 -36.21 -18.96 -19.63
N ALA A 1109 -36.50 -18.58 -20.87
CA ALA A 1109 -35.60 -17.76 -21.67
C ALA A 1109 -35.68 -16.28 -21.22
N PRO A 1110 -34.60 -15.50 -21.33
CA PRO A 1110 -34.66 -14.07 -21.09
C PRO A 1110 -35.59 -13.39 -22.11
N VAL A 1111 -36.37 -12.41 -21.64
CA VAL A 1111 -37.32 -11.64 -22.45
C VAL A 1111 -36.93 -10.17 -22.63
N SER A 1112 -35.94 -9.71 -21.87
CA SER A 1112 -35.21 -8.45 -22.07
C SER A 1112 -33.86 -8.53 -21.36
N ALA A 1113 -32.82 -7.95 -21.94
CA ALA A 1113 -31.55 -7.71 -21.26
C ALA A 1113 -31.01 -6.32 -21.66
N ASP A 1114 -30.67 -5.51 -20.67
CA ASP A 1114 -30.16 -4.15 -20.86
C ASP A 1114 -28.82 -3.99 -20.12
N LEU A 1115 -27.76 -3.62 -20.86
CA LEU A 1115 -26.43 -3.37 -20.30
C LEU A 1115 -26.26 -1.87 -20.02
N HIS A 1116 -25.82 -1.50 -18.82
CA HIS A 1116 -25.54 -0.12 -18.45
C HIS A 1116 -24.47 -0.01 -17.34
N PHE A 1117 -23.90 1.18 -17.16
CA PHE A 1117 -22.96 1.42 -16.07
C PHE A 1117 -23.69 1.64 -14.74
N ARG A 1118 -23.39 0.80 -13.74
CA ARG A 1118 -23.93 0.89 -12.38
C ARG A 1118 -22.92 1.47 -11.38
N GLY A 1119 -21.67 1.02 -11.41
CA GLY A 1119 -20.65 1.32 -10.40
C GLY A 1119 -20.45 0.18 -9.38
N PHE A 1120 -19.78 0.49 -8.28
CA PHE A 1120 -19.14 -0.46 -7.38
C PHE A 1120 -19.85 -0.53 -6.03
N SER A 1121 -20.30 -1.72 -5.63
CA SER A 1121 -21.03 -1.95 -4.38
C SER A 1121 -20.11 -1.88 -3.17
N ARG A 1122 -20.57 -1.28 -2.07
CA ARG A 1122 -19.83 -1.33 -0.81
C ARG A 1122 -19.72 -2.77 -0.30
N MET A 1123 -18.48 -3.22 -0.16
CA MET A 1123 -18.13 -4.53 0.37
C MET A 1123 -18.31 -4.60 1.90
N TYR A 1124 -18.64 -5.79 2.40
CA TYR A 1124 -18.59 -6.13 3.83
C TYR A 1124 -18.36 -7.64 4.01
N ARG A 1125 -17.89 -8.08 5.18
CA ARG A 1125 -17.70 -9.52 5.46
C ARG A 1125 -18.96 -10.12 6.09
N LYS A 1126 -19.65 -11.02 5.37
CA LYS A 1126 -20.84 -11.75 5.86
C LYS A 1126 -20.38 -12.91 6.75
N GLY A 1127 -20.84 -13.01 7.99
CA GLY A 1127 -20.27 -13.94 8.98
C GLY A 1127 -19.03 -13.44 9.75
N GLY A 1128 -18.71 -12.14 9.63
CA GLY A 1128 -17.56 -11.56 10.33
C GLY A 1128 -16.21 -11.97 9.73
N ARG A 1129 -15.15 -11.94 10.55
CA ARG A 1129 -13.74 -11.97 10.07
C ARG A 1129 -13.34 -13.17 9.21
N TYR A 1130 -14.04 -14.30 9.34
CA TYR A 1130 -13.76 -15.55 8.62
C TYR A 1130 -14.77 -15.87 7.50
N GLY A 1131 -15.68 -14.95 7.20
CA GLY A 1131 -16.62 -15.12 6.11
C GLY A 1131 -16.20 -14.44 4.81
N PRO A 1132 -16.93 -14.69 3.70
CA PRO A 1132 -16.63 -14.10 2.41
C PRO A 1132 -16.98 -12.59 2.40
N TYR A 1133 -16.38 -11.87 1.45
CA TYR A 1133 -16.90 -10.56 1.08
C TYR A 1133 -18.27 -10.69 0.42
N TRP A 1134 -19.16 -9.76 0.75
CA TRP A 1134 -20.54 -9.63 0.31
C TRP A 1134 -20.81 -8.18 -0.06
N PHE A 1135 -21.82 -7.95 -0.91
CA PHE A 1135 -21.94 -6.71 -1.67
C PHE A 1135 -23.31 -6.06 -1.43
N ALA A 1136 -23.31 -4.80 -1.00
CA ALA A 1136 -24.53 -4.05 -0.71
C ALA A 1136 -25.05 -3.38 -1.99
N TYR A 1137 -26.09 -3.95 -2.61
CA TYR A 1137 -26.55 -3.54 -3.94
C TYR A 1137 -26.97 -2.06 -4.06
N ASP A 1138 -27.62 -1.50 -3.04
CA ASP A 1138 -28.12 -0.13 -3.05
C ASP A 1138 -27.06 0.93 -2.64
N ASP A 1139 -25.85 0.50 -2.28
CA ASP A 1139 -24.78 1.33 -1.70
C ASP A 1139 -23.58 1.35 -2.65
N VAL A 1140 -23.60 2.28 -3.62
CA VAL A 1140 -22.79 2.20 -4.85
C VAL A 1140 -21.93 3.45 -5.06
N ALA A 1141 -20.61 3.25 -5.22
CA ALA A 1141 -19.67 4.27 -5.68
C ALA A 1141 -19.65 4.34 -7.22
N LYS A 1142 -19.47 5.54 -7.79
CA LYS A 1142 -19.37 5.76 -9.24
C LYS A 1142 -17.92 5.84 -9.75
N GLU A 1143 -16.96 6.00 -8.85
CA GLU A 1143 -15.53 6.08 -9.16
C GLU A 1143 -14.96 4.66 -9.18
N SER A 1144 -14.17 4.34 -10.21
CA SER A 1144 -13.48 3.05 -10.32
C SER A 1144 -12.30 3.00 -9.36
N PRO A 1145 -12.20 1.98 -8.48
CA PRO A 1145 -10.99 1.70 -7.74
C PRO A 1145 -9.96 0.94 -8.59
N TRP A 1146 -10.23 0.65 -9.87
CA TRP A 1146 -9.39 -0.19 -10.74
C TRP A 1146 -8.75 0.58 -11.88
N ARG A 1147 -7.57 0.11 -12.31
CA ARG A 1147 -6.90 0.58 -13.53
C ARG A 1147 -7.73 0.22 -14.77
N PRO A 1148 -7.83 1.10 -15.79
CA PRO A 1148 -8.61 0.81 -16.98
C PRO A 1148 -8.14 -0.46 -17.70
N ILE A 1149 -9.09 -1.31 -18.10
CA ILE A 1149 -8.84 -2.44 -19.00
C ILE A 1149 -9.04 -1.95 -20.42
N GLU A 1150 -8.04 -2.10 -21.29
CA GLU A 1150 -8.12 -1.56 -22.66
C GLU A 1150 -8.97 -2.43 -23.61
N GLY A 1151 -9.72 -1.81 -24.50
CA GLY A 1151 -10.30 -2.51 -25.65
C GLY A 1151 -11.77 -2.19 -25.91
N ALA A 1152 -12.42 -3.10 -26.65
CA ALA A 1152 -13.74 -2.90 -27.21
C ALA A 1152 -14.80 -3.67 -26.39
N PHE A 1153 -15.40 -2.98 -25.42
CA PHE A 1153 -16.52 -3.49 -24.64
C PHE A 1153 -17.84 -3.38 -25.41
N THR A 1154 -18.83 -4.15 -24.97
CA THR A 1154 -20.19 -4.04 -25.48
C THR A 1154 -20.78 -2.66 -25.14
N ARG A 1155 -21.54 -2.09 -26.07
CA ARG A 1155 -22.30 -0.85 -25.93
C ARG A 1155 -23.41 -1.03 -24.90
N PHE A 1156 -23.81 0.07 -24.27
CA PHE A 1156 -24.99 0.10 -23.42
C PHE A 1156 -26.30 -0.03 -24.22
N GLY A 1157 -27.39 -0.34 -23.51
CA GLY A 1157 -28.73 -0.58 -24.05
C GLY A 1157 -29.04 -2.06 -24.26
N ASP A 1158 -29.99 -2.36 -25.16
CA ASP A 1158 -30.45 -3.72 -25.43
C ASP A 1158 -29.31 -4.63 -25.94
N VAL A 1159 -29.14 -5.73 -25.22
CA VAL A 1159 -28.18 -6.82 -25.46
C VAL A 1159 -28.85 -8.20 -25.43
N LEU A 1160 -30.19 -8.28 -25.41
CA LEU A 1160 -30.93 -9.55 -25.36
C LEU A 1160 -30.47 -10.61 -26.38
N PRO A 1161 -30.15 -10.27 -27.65
CA PRO A 1161 -29.69 -11.26 -28.63
C PRO A 1161 -28.40 -11.99 -28.24
N LEU A 1162 -27.56 -11.37 -27.41
CA LEU A 1162 -26.22 -11.86 -26.99
C LEU A 1162 -26.24 -12.74 -25.74
N LEU A 1163 -27.42 -13.09 -25.22
CA LEU A 1163 -27.59 -13.93 -24.02
C LEU A 1163 -28.55 -15.12 -24.25
N GLN A 1164 -28.99 -15.31 -25.50
CA GLN A 1164 -30.02 -16.29 -25.86
C GLN A 1164 -29.48 -17.63 -26.35
N ASN A 1165 -28.24 -17.68 -26.85
CA ASN A 1165 -27.60 -18.89 -27.38
C ASN A 1165 -26.10 -18.84 -27.05
N ALA A 1166 -25.50 -19.99 -26.78
CA ALA A 1166 -24.03 -20.12 -26.78
C ALA A 1166 -23.53 -20.13 -28.23
N ASP A 1167 -23.23 -18.95 -28.79
CA ASP A 1167 -22.85 -18.74 -30.20
C ASP A 1167 -21.60 -17.87 -30.42
N ASP A 1168 -20.77 -17.71 -29.37
CA ASP A 1168 -19.51 -16.97 -29.37
C ASP A 1168 -19.66 -15.44 -29.56
N MET A 1169 -20.82 -14.85 -29.23
CA MET A 1169 -21.13 -13.42 -29.38
C MET A 1169 -21.59 -12.78 -28.06
N TYR A 1170 -20.61 -12.32 -27.29
CA TYR A 1170 -20.78 -12.00 -25.86
C TYR A 1170 -21.34 -10.61 -25.55
N VAL A 1171 -22.02 -10.52 -24.41
CA VAL A 1171 -22.02 -9.30 -23.58
C VAL A 1171 -20.67 -9.22 -22.86
N ILE A 1172 -19.82 -8.28 -23.30
CA ILE A 1172 -18.52 -7.98 -22.69
C ILE A 1172 -18.70 -6.86 -21.67
N MET A 1173 -18.55 -7.21 -20.39
CA MET A 1173 -18.67 -6.32 -19.24
C MET A 1173 -17.28 -6.05 -18.65
N GLY A 1174 -17.08 -4.82 -18.21
CA GLY A 1174 -15.92 -4.40 -17.43
C GLY A 1174 -16.33 -3.85 -16.06
N PRO A 1175 -15.37 -3.33 -15.28
CA PRO A 1175 -15.60 -2.98 -13.89
C PRO A 1175 -16.66 -1.88 -13.72
N GLY A 1176 -17.71 -2.19 -12.96
CA GLY A 1176 -18.86 -1.33 -12.67
C GLY A 1176 -20.05 -1.46 -13.64
N ASP A 1177 -20.01 -2.38 -14.61
CA ASP A 1177 -21.14 -2.63 -15.51
C ASP A 1177 -22.20 -3.57 -14.90
N GLU A 1178 -23.47 -3.38 -15.26
CA GLU A 1178 -24.60 -4.24 -14.92
C GLU A 1178 -25.39 -4.61 -16.18
N ALA A 1179 -25.72 -5.90 -16.32
CA ALA A 1179 -26.74 -6.41 -17.23
C ALA A 1179 -28.03 -6.77 -16.47
N THR A 1180 -29.10 -5.99 -16.69
CA THR A 1180 -30.44 -6.29 -16.15
C THR A 1180 -31.17 -7.28 -17.03
N ILE A 1181 -31.25 -8.54 -16.59
CA ILE A 1181 -31.85 -9.66 -17.32
C ILE A 1181 -33.22 -9.97 -16.70
N GLN A 1182 -34.27 -9.99 -17.52
CA GLN A 1182 -35.63 -10.30 -17.06
C GLN A 1182 -36.17 -11.58 -17.71
N PHE A 1183 -36.89 -12.36 -16.91
CA PHE A 1183 -37.62 -13.56 -17.33
C PHE A 1183 -39.11 -13.39 -17.06
N ASP A 1184 -39.96 -13.96 -17.92
CA ASP A 1184 -41.42 -13.88 -17.75
C ASP A 1184 -41.88 -14.83 -16.62
N ALA A 1185 -42.38 -14.27 -15.51
CA ALA A 1185 -42.82 -15.09 -14.39
C ALA A 1185 -44.11 -15.88 -14.69
N SER A 1186 -44.90 -15.46 -15.67
CA SER A 1186 -46.12 -16.17 -16.10
C SER A 1186 -45.82 -17.42 -16.95
N SER A 1187 -44.60 -17.54 -17.47
CA SER A 1187 -44.14 -18.72 -18.23
C SER A 1187 -43.76 -19.90 -17.32
N ALA A 1188 -43.60 -19.69 -16.02
CA ALA A 1188 -43.41 -20.75 -15.03
C ALA A 1188 -44.74 -21.36 -14.58
N SER A 1189 -44.75 -22.61 -14.13
CA SER A 1189 -46.01 -23.30 -13.72
C SER A 1189 -46.77 -22.56 -12.62
N THR A 1190 -48.08 -22.77 -12.53
CA THR A 1190 -48.79 -22.62 -11.26
C THR A 1190 -48.32 -23.70 -10.27
N LEU A 1191 -47.85 -23.32 -9.08
CA LEU A 1191 -47.44 -24.26 -8.04
C LEU A 1191 -48.63 -25.08 -7.52
N PRO A 1192 -48.51 -26.42 -7.38
CA PRO A 1192 -49.49 -27.22 -6.65
C PRO A 1192 -49.55 -26.85 -5.15
N PRO A 1193 -50.66 -27.14 -4.43
CA PRO A 1193 -50.70 -26.97 -2.98
C PRO A 1193 -49.64 -27.81 -2.26
N GLY A 1194 -48.92 -27.20 -1.31
CA GLY A 1194 -47.80 -27.86 -0.60
C GLY A 1194 -46.51 -27.98 -1.42
N TRP A 1195 -46.37 -27.21 -2.49
CA TRP A 1195 -45.14 -27.11 -3.29
C TRP A 1195 -44.52 -25.72 -3.16
N LYS A 1196 -43.20 -25.67 -3.30
CA LYS A 1196 -42.40 -24.44 -3.41
C LYS A 1196 -41.62 -24.46 -4.73
N ARG A 1197 -41.01 -23.32 -5.06
CA ARG A 1197 -40.14 -23.12 -6.21
C ARG A 1197 -38.78 -22.65 -5.72
N ASP A 1198 -37.73 -23.40 -6.02
CA ASP A 1198 -36.37 -22.90 -6.08
C ASP A 1198 -36.00 -22.65 -7.54
N PHE A 1199 -34.85 -22.02 -7.80
CA PHE A 1199 -34.36 -21.77 -9.15
C PHE A 1199 -32.93 -22.27 -9.33
N LEU A 1200 -32.57 -22.55 -10.59
CA LEU A 1200 -31.17 -22.65 -11.01
C LEU A 1200 -30.89 -21.57 -12.04
N LEU A 1201 -29.83 -20.80 -11.80
CA LEU A 1201 -29.22 -19.96 -12.84
C LEU A 1201 -28.27 -20.85 -13.64
N TYR A 1202 -28.45 -20.86 -14.97
CA TYR A 1202 -27.45 -21.40 -15.89
C TYR A 1202 -26.75 -20.25 -16.60
N THR A 1203 -25.42 -20.29 -16.61
CA THR A 1203 -24.56 -19.37 -17.35
C THR A 1203 -23.65 -20.14 -18.29
N ASP A 1204 -23.40 -19.54 -19.45
CA ASP A 1204 -22.30 -19.87 -20.36
C ASP A 1204 -21.49 -18.59 -20.62
N GLY A 1205 -20.16 -18.70 -20.54
CA GLY A 1205 -19.28 -17.54 -20.60
C GLY A 1205 -17.88 -17.75 -20.02
N TRP A 1206 -17.11 -16.67 -19.96
CA TRP A 1206 -15.72 -16.64 -19.47
C TRP A 1206 -15.49 -15.46 -18.53
N ILE A 1207 -14.51 -15.61 -17.65
CA ILE A 1207 -13.92 -14.52 -16.85
C ILE A 1207 -12.43 -14.48 -17.15
N LYS A 1208 -11.89 -13.28 -17.32
CA LYS A 1208 -10.46 -13.00 -17.33
C LYS A 1208 -10.17 -11.93 -16.29
N ASP A 1209 -9.42 -12.26 -15.25
CA ASP A 1209 -8.94 -11.25 -14.32
C ASP A 1209 -7.85 -10.36 -14.95
N SER A 1210 -7.62 -9.20 -14.35
CA SER A 1210 -6.64 -8.22 -14.82
C SER A 1210 -5.36 -8.17 -13.98
N ASP A 1211 -5.06 -9.26 -13.27
CA ASP A 1211 -3.76 -9.42 -12.61
C ASP A 1211 -2.60 -9.29 -13.62
N LEU A 1212 -1.47 -8.73 -13.19
CA LEU A 1212 -0.31 -8.46 -14.06
C LEU A 1212 0.32 -9.73 -14.64
N ASN A 1213 0.11 -10.89 -14.01
CA ASN A 1213 0.52 -12.21 -14.50
C ASN A 1213 -0.55 -12.95 -15.34
N THR A 1214 -1.79 -12.45 -15.38
CA THR A 1214 -2.83 -13.05 -16.24
C THR A 1214 -2.61 -12.64 -17.70
N ALA A 1215 -2.58 -13.65 -18.59
CA ALA A 1215 -2.23 -13.44 -19.98
C ALA A 1215 -3.23 -12.50 -20.69
N PHE A 1216 -2.75 -11.33 -21.11
CA PHE A 1216 -3.57 -10.23 -21.65
C PHE A 1216 -4.67 -9.76 -20.68
N GLY A 1217 -4.48 -9.86 -19.36
CA GLY A 1217 -5.46 -9.48 -18.35
C GLY A 1217 -5.84 -7.99 -18.40
N THR A 1218 -4.90 -7.11 -18.76
CA THR A 1218 -5.12 -5.66 -18.88
C THR A 1218 -5.86 -5.24 -20.15
N THR A 1219 -6.31 -6.18 -21.00
CA THR A 1219 -7.04 -5.86 -22.24
C THR A 1219 -8.24 -6.79 -22.48
N VAL A 1220 -9.25 -6.36 -23.23
CA VAL A 1220 -10.40 -7.19 -23.63
C VAL A 1220 -10.01 -8.31 -24.59
N ASN A 1221 -8.93 -8.15 -25.35
CA ASN A 1221 -8.48 -9.11 -26.36
C ASN A 1221 -7.40 -10.08 -25.81
N PRO A 1222 -7.09 -11.17 -26.52
CA PRO A 1222 -7.93 -11.81 -27.53
C PRO A 1222 -9.25 -12.32 -26.91
N LEU A 1223 -10.31 -12.43 -27.71
CA LEU A 1223 -11.61 -12.93 -27.24
C LEU A 1223 -11.57 -14.45 -27.02
N PRO A 1224 -12.28 -15.02 -26.03
CA PRO A 1224 -12.50 -16.47 -25.99
C PRO A 1224 -13.40 -16.94 -27.15
N PHE A 1225 -13.57 -18.26 -27.32
CA PHE A 1225 -14.59 -18.91 -28.14
C PHE A 1225 -14.68 -20.40 -27.83
N HIS A 1226 -15.84 -21.04 -27.99
CA HIS A 1226 -16.09 -22.44 -27.64
C HIS A 1226 -15.14 -23.45 -28.29
N GLY A 1227 -14.63 -23.13 -29.49
CA GLY A 1227 -13.68 -23.95 -30.24
C GLY A 1227 -12.21 -23.79 -29.84
N VAL A 1228 -11.88 -22.89 -28.90
CA VAL A 1228 -10.50 -22.57 -28.52
C VAL A 1228 -9.84 -23.73 -27.77
N LYS A 1229 -8.56 -24.01 -28.07
CA LYS A 1229 -7.82 -25.10 -27.40
C LYS A 1229 -6.87 -24.60 -26.32
N ALA A 1230 -6.32 -23.40 -26.49
CA ALA A 1230 -5.40 -22.78 -25.56
C ALA A 1230 -5.63 -21.26 -25.50
N TYR A 1231 -5.33 -20.68 -24.34
CA TYR A 1231 -5.31 -19.24 -24.15
C TYR A 1231 -4.04 -18.90 -23.35
N PRO A 1232 -3.09 -18.08 -23.86
CA PRO A 1232 -3.03 -17.49 -25.20
C PRO A 1232 -3.27 -18.47 -26.37
N TYR A 1233 -3.83 -17.95 -27.46
CA TYR A 1233 -4.12 -18.73 -28.66
C TYR A 1233 -2.90 -19.52 -29.18
N GLY A 1234 -3.13 -20.76 -29.61
CA GLY A 1234 -2.12 -21.51 -30.35
C GLY A 1234 -1.83 -20.92 -31.74
N PRO A 1235 -0.68 -21.24 -32.36
CA PRO A 1235 -0.37 -20.79 -33.72
C PRO A 1235 -1.46 -21.18 -34.73
N GLY A 1236 -2.07 -20.17 -35.37
CA GLY A 1236 -3.16 -20.36 -36.34
C GLY A 1236 -4.55 -20.45 -35.73
N GLU A 1237 -4.71 -20.34 -34.42
CA GLU A 1237 -6.01 -20.11 -33.78
C GLU A 1237 -6.34 -18.61 -33.79
N ALA A 1238 -7.61 -18.29 -34.02
CA ALA A 1238 -8.16 -16.94 -34.02
C ALA A 1238 -9.66 -17.00 -33.72
N TYR A 1239 -10.20 -15.94 -33.13
CA TYR A 1239 -11.64 -15.73 -32.98
C TYR A 1239 -12.36 -15.83 -34.35
N PRO A 1240 -13.59 -16.39 -34.41
CA PRO A 1240 -14.33 -16.53 -35.66
C PRO A 1240 -14.47 -15.22 -36.46
N ASN A 1241 -14.30 -15.32 -37.78
CA ASN A 1241 -14.21 -14.18 -38.69
C ASN A 1241 -15.21 -14.27 -39.87
N ASP A 1242 -16.31 -14.99 -39.69
CA ASP A 1242 -17.40 -15.03 -40.66
C ASP A 1242 -18.31 -13.78 -40.54
N PRO A 1243 -19.26 -13.56 -41.48
CA PRO A 1243 -20.09 -12.37 -41.52
C PRO A 1243 -20.99 -12.12 -40.30
N HIS A 1244 -21.28 -13.11 -39.45
CA HIS A 1244 -22.08 -12.95 -38.24
C HIS A 1244 -21.24 -12.33 -37.12
N HIS A 1245 -20.14 -12.98 -36.73
CA HIS A 1245 -19.20 -12.45 -35.73
C HIS A 1245 -18.65 -11.07 -36.13
N GLN A 1246 -18.33 -10.89 -37.41
CA GLN A 1246 -17.91 -9.58 -37.93
C GLN A 1246 -18.99 -8.50 -37.81
N ARG A 1247 -20.27 -8.84 -37.86
CA ARG A 1247 -21.37 -7.89 -37.59
C ARG A 1247 -21.48 -7.60 -36.10
N TYR A 1248 -21.48 -8.63 -35.26
CA TYR A 1248 -21.49 -8.49 -33.79
C TYR A 1248 -20.42 -7.51 -33.31
N LEU A 1249 -19.16 -7.68 -33.74
CA LEU A 1249 -18.05 -6.79 -33.36
C LEU A 1249 -18.27 -5.33 -33.75
N ARG A 1250 -18.99 -5.05 -34.86
CA ARG A 1250 -19.29 -3.69 -35.32
C ARG A 1250 -20.56 -3.08 -34.72
N GLU A 1251 -21.50 -3.91 -34.29
CA GLU A 1251 -22.84 -3.50 -33.83
C GLU A 1251 -22.93 -3.41 -32.30
N TYR A 1252 -22.15 -4.23 -31.60
CA TYR A 1252 -22.16 -4.33 -30.15
C TYR A 1252 -20.85 -3.86 -29.51
N ASN A 1253 -19.68 -4.28 -30.01
CA ASN A 1253 -18.39 -3.99 -29.34
C ASN A 1253 -17.82 -2.62 -29.75
N THR A 1254 -18.57 -1.55 -29.44
CA THR A 1254 -18.27 -0.18 -29.85
C THR A 1254 -17.88 0.74 -28.69
N ARG A 1255 -17.92 0.28 -27.44
CA ARG A 1255 -17.45 1.06 -26.27
C ARG A 1255 -15.94 0.85 -26.12
N ILE A 1256 -15.17 1.71 -26.79
CA ILE A 1256 -13.71 1.64 -26.78
C ILE A 1256 -13.16 2.34 -25.53
N VAL A 1257 -12.58 1.55 -24.63
CA VAL A 1257 -11.70 2.04 -23.55
C VAL A 1257 -10.28 2.05 -24.09
N LYS A 1258 -9.56 3.15 -23.85
CA LYS A 1258 -8.12 3.29 -24.09
C LYS A 1258 -7.44 3.47 -22.74
N GLY A 1259 -6.18 3.05 -22.62
CA GLY A 1259 -5.34 3.40 -21.49
C GLY A 1259 -5.21 4.91 -21.33
N SER A 1260 -4.88 5.32 -20.12
CA SER A 1260 -4.32 6.65 -19.86
C SER A 1260 -3.02 6.80 -20.64
N ALA A 1261 -2.92 7.88 -21.41
CA ALA A 1261 -1.71 8.31 -22.11
C ALA A 1261 -1.12 9.55 -21.42
#